data_AF-A0A0F9LWF1-F1
#
_entry.id   AF-A0A0F9LWF1-F1
#
_cell.length_a   1.000
_cell.length_b   1.000
_cell.length_c   1.000
_cell.angle_alpha   90.00
_cell.angle_beta   90.00
_cell.angle_gamma   90.00
#
_symmetry.space_group_name_H-M   'P 1'
#
loop_
_entity.id
_entity.type
_entity.pdbx_description
1 polymer ?
#
loop_
_entity_poly.entity_id
_entity_poly.type
_entity_poly.pdbx_seq_one_letter_code
_entity_poly.pdbx_strand_id
1 'polypeptide(L)'
;MVTDPEKIKPLLGRAIHQALATKPDKDPRRDSLTGEKLWIRAASPMVDYLYSEVSGSGGNQSLQDVTDIGNTTTNDIKCQSIYINYDGGEGTSFLYFYDGGSQTGAYLKWDDSPGTFKFNKPLSMSSNKITSVTDPTSDQDAATKKYVDDVSGSIGSNLESNYATKTYAVNYTDTVSGSIGQDLNHQILEARAYTDQNFIAMKEPTGFPNRTDSSMNFTDATRVLEIKDTFDYYIKGTKYSISGSSVAITDTEGQWFFYLNSSSNLVATQTFDAATINEDNAYVASLYWDASANVHLYLGEERHGITMDGATHSYLHTTRGTSYDSGLGLDMNNGGSGADAADAQLGYAAGSIRDEDLEHEIAVDADPATIPIFYLIGASAEWQRKTADSYPLIYEGSVGGDYSDVRVPYNLDTAGTWSLADPGQGNFVLVHYFATNDATQPVIGVQGQNVYTSTNSARDGAAVELDTIYTVGLPFVEFKAIATVIFQTRTTYANTPNARTVDVDSDGHDYVDWRRSGGGGSAAVGAISSHSTLSDLTHDDHLQYSLVDGTRAYTGTVEVSGSLSVDGNIRTNANMYINFGGGDGDSSLYFYENSSVVGASLMWDDSPGIFKFSHGIEVESLEINQTPVSGSTTPDVFITLTVQQPGGINRTIRIAGEMI
;
A
#
# COMPACT_ATOMS: atom_id res chain seq x y z
N MET A 1 5.71 123.30 -100.42
CA MET A 1 5.57 122.98 -98.97
C MET A 1 5.57 121.47 -98.85
N VAL A 2 6.41 120.96 -97.95
CA VAL A 2 6.90 119.58 -97.93
C VAL A 2 5.81 118.63 -97.42
N THR A 3 5.40 117.66 -98.25
CA THR A 3 4.28 116.71 -98.04
C THR A 3 4.76 115.27 -97.85
N ASP A 4 5.90 115.08 -97.20
CA ASP A 4 6.43 113.74 -96.91
C ASP A 4 6.24 113.39 -95.41
N PRO A 5 5.25 112.55 -95.05
CA PRO A 5 4.95 112.17 -93.67
C PRO A 5 6.06 111.35 -92.99
N GLU A 6 7.01 110.78 -93.76
CA GLU A 6 8.14 110.02 -93.20
C GLU A 6 9.24 110.93 -92.64
N LYS A 7 9.27 112.21 -93.02
CA LYS A 7 10.23 113.21 -92.49
C LYS A 7 9.71 114.01 -91.29
N ILE A 8 8.42 113.85 -90.93
CA ILE A 8 7.78 114.57 -89.80
C ILE A 8 7.91 113.79 -88.48
N LYS A 9 7.91 112.44 -88.52
CA LYS A 9 7.98 111.58 -87.32
C LYS A 9 9.23 111.82 -86.45
N PRO A 10 10.45 111.99 -86.99
CA PRO A 10 11.64 112.21 -86.16
C PRO A 10 11.69 113.61 -85.53
N LEU A 11 11.09 114.60 -86.20
CA LEU A 11 11.05 116.00 -85.73
C LEU A 11 10.00 116.22 -84.64
N LEU A 12 8.85 115.51 -84.70
CA LEU A 12 7.87 115.48 -83.61
C LEU A 12 8.43 114.73 -82.38
N GLY A 13 9.13 113.62 -82.58
CA GLY A 13 9.75 112.84 -81.49
C GLY A 13 10.83 113.62 -80.74
N ARG A 14 11.70 114.36 -81.45
CA ARG A 14 12.71 115.22 -80.81
C ARG A 14 12.11 116.40 -80.04
N ALA A 15 11.03 117.01 -80.54
CA ALA A 15 10.34 118.10 -79.85
C ALA A 15 9.62 117.64 -78.57
N ILE A 16 9.06 116.43 -78.58
CA ILE A 16 8.39 115.83 -77.41
C ILE A 16 9.42 115.38 -76.36
N HIS A 17 10.57 114.82 -76.79
CA HIS A 17 11.63 114.39 -75.87
C HIS A 17 12.37 115.58 -75.21
N GLN A 18 12.53 116.72 -75.91
CA GLN A 18 13.09 117.95 -75.31
C GLN A 18 12.10 118.71 -74.39
N ALA A 19 10.79 118.56 -74.62
CA ALA A 19 9.75 119.11 -73.74
C ALA A 19 9.57 118.31 -72.44
N LEU A 20 9.80 116.99 -72.45
CA LEU A 20 9.74 116.12 -71.27
C LEU A 20 10.99 116.19 -70.37
N ALA A 21 12.14 116.62 -70.90
CA ALA A 21 13.40 116.69 -70.14
C ALA A 21 13.55 117.96 -69.27
N THR A 22 12.70 118.98 -69.44
CA THR A 22 12.87 120.29 -68.77
C THR A 22 11.84 120.61 -67.68
N LYS A 23 10.80 119.79 -67.48
CA LYS A 23 9.86 119.87 -66.32
C LYS A 23 9.25 118.49 -66.01
N PRO A 24 9.61 117.79 -64.90
CA PRO A 24 9.21 116.41 -64.67
C PRO A 24 7.75 116.16 -64.23
N ASP A 25 6.98 117.21 -63.90
CA ASP A 25 5.82 117.01 -62.99
C ASP A 25 4.43 117.39 -63.52
N LYS A 26 4.15 117.42 -64.84
CA LYS A 26 2.77 117.69 -65.32
C LYS A 26 2.32 116.82 -66.51
N ASP A 27 1.32 115.97 -66.23
CA ASP A 27 0.54 115.12 -67.12
C ASP A 27 0.02 115.89 -68.37
N PRO A 28 0.32 115.44 -69.61
CA PRO A 28 -0.04 116.14 -70.85
C PRO A 28 -1.52 116.05 -71.24
N ARG A 29 -2.41 115.58 -70.34
CA ARG A 29 -3.83 115.31 -70.63
C ARG A 29 -4.81 116.35 -70.06
N ARG A 30 -4.36 117.60 -69.85
CA ARG A 30 -5.23 118.73 -69.48
C ARG A 30 -4.86 119.99 -70.28
N ASP A 31 -5.88 120.64 -70.84
CA ASP A 31 -5.77 122.00 -71.41
C ASP A 31 -5.29 122.97 -70.33
N SER A 32 -4.22 123.72 -70.62
CA SER A 32 -3.57 124.67 -69.72
C SER A 32 -4.33 125.99 -69.54
N LEU A 33 -5.46 126.20 -70.22
CA LEU A 33 -6.37 127.32 -69.97
C LEU A 33 -7.73 126.93 -69.34
N THR A 34 -8.15 125.65 -69.34
CA THR A 34 -9.50 125.27 -68.87
C THR A 34 -9.62 123.99 -68.03
N GLY A 35 -8.60 123.12 -67.98
CA GLY A 35 -8.56 122.00 -67.01
C GLY A 35 -9.50 120.81 -67.24
N GLU A 36 -10.22 120.69 -68.36
CA GLU A 36 -11.04 119.52 -68.71
C GLU A 36 -10.34 118.56 -69.71
N LYS A 37 -10.68 117.26 -69.65
CA LYS A 37 -10.08 116.17 -70.46
C LYS A 37 -10.75 116.08 -71.84
N LEU A 38 -9.97 116.23 -72.92
CA LEU A 38 -10.43 116.00 -74.29
C LEU A 38 -10.62 114.50 -74.58
N TRP A 39 -11.84 114.11 -74.93
CA TRP A 39 -12.17 112.79 -75.47
C TRP A 39 -12.42 112.92 -76.98
N ILE A 40 -11.77 112.10 -77.80
CA ILE A 40 -12.22 111.83 -79.18
C ILE A 40 -12.37 110.30 -79.31
N ARG A 41 -13.61 109.86 -79.54
CA ARG A 41 -13.99 108.48 -79.89
C ARG A 41 -14.25 108.38 -81.40
N ALA A 42 -13.92 107.24 -81.99
CA ALA A 42 -14.75 106.40 -82.91
C ALA A 42 -13.84 105.41 -83.66
N ALA A 43 -14.14 104.14 -83.90
CA ALA A 43 -15.21 103.25 -83.47
C ALA A 43 -14.72 101.78 -83.64
N SER A 44 -14.77 101.01 -82.54
CA SER A 44 -14.81 99.55 -82.30
C SER A 44 -14.25 98.49 -83.30
N PRO A 45 -13.87 97.29 -82.80
CA PRO A 45 -13.18 97.03 -81.53
C PRO A 45 -11.95 96.10 -81.70
N MET A 46 -10.82 96.51 -81.14
CA MET A 46 -9.72 95.60 -80.75
C MET A 46 -9.61 95.58 -79.23
N VAL A 47 -9.31 94.37 -78.76
CA VAL A 47 -9.28 93.87 -77.40
C VAL A 47 -8.33 94.66 -76.50
N ASP A 48 -8.82 94.98 -75.31
CA ASP A 48 -8.19 95.76 -74.26
C ASP A 48 -7.33 94.84 -73.38
N TYR A 49 -6.02 95.08 -73.30
CA TYR A 49 -5.18 94.57 -72.23
C TYR A 49 -4.44 95.77 -71.61
N LEU A 50 -5.02 96.29 -70.53
CA LEU A 50 -4.40 97.28 -69.67
C LEU A 50 -3.33 96.59 -68.81
N TYR A 51 -2.07 97.03 -68.96
CA TYR A 51 -1.06 96.90 -67.92
C TYR A 51 -1.43 97.86 -66.78
N SER A 52 -1.62 97.34 -65.57
CA SER A 52 -1.61 98.16 -64.35
C SER A 52 -0.38 97.82 -63.51
N GLU A 53 0.53 98.77 -63.38
CA GLU A 53 1.54 98.77 -62.33
C GLU A 53 0.86 98.98 -60.97
N VAL A 54 1.20 98.16 -59.98
CA VAL A 54 1.02 98.50 -58.56
C VAL A 54 2.37 98.38 -57.86
N SER A 55 2.80 99.50 -57.31
CA SER A 55 3.95 99.64 -56.41
C SER A 55 3.44 99.68 -54.97
N GLY A 56 4.09 98.93 -54.06
CA GLY A 56 3.96 99.14 -52.60
C GLY A 56 3.66 97.92 -51.73
N SER A 57 4.68 97.48 -50.99
CA SER A 57 4.72 96.74 -49.71
C SER A 57 3.72 95.60 -49.42
N GLY A 58 4.28 94.40 -49.23
CA GLY A 58 3.85 93.43 -48.21
C GLY A 58 2.58 92.63 -48.49
N GLY A 59 2.75 91.37 -48.91
CA GLY A 59 1.70 90.35 -48.84
C GLY A 59 1.45 89.63 -50.16
N ASN A 60 1.82 88.35 -50.18
CA ASN A 60 1.52 87.30 -51.17
C ASN A 60 2.13 87.47 -52.57
N GLN A 61 3.31 86.85 -52.77
CA GLN A 61 3.65 86.36 -54.10
C GLN A 61 2.74 85.16 -54.40
N SER A 62 1.89 85.26 -55.43
CA SER A 62 1.17 84.09 -55.92
C SER A 62 2.16 83.17 -56.63
N LEU A 63 2.18 81.91 -56.25
CA LEU A 63 3.06 80.85 -56.78
C LEU A 63 2.95 80.66 -58.32
N GLN A 64 2.00 81.33 -58.99
CA GLN A 64 1.80 81.31 -60.44
C GLN A 64 2.98 81.90 -61.24
N ASP A 65 3.89 82.65 -60.63
CA ASP A 65 5.09 83.16 -61.31
C ASP A 65 6.28 82.15 -61.34
N VAL A 66 6.11 80.91 -60.83
CA VAL A 66 7.22 79.94 -60.62
C VAL A 66 7.07 78.61 -61.41
N THR A 67 6.05 78.45 -62.25
CA THR A 67 5.81 77.20 -62.99
C THR A 67 5.85 77.48 -64.50
N ASP A 68 6.91 77.09 -65.22
CA ASP A 68 6.86 75.82 -65.97
C ASP A 68 8.22 75.11 -66.17
N ILE A 69 9.31 75.52 -65.49
CA ILE A 69 10.62 74.86 -65.68
C ILE A 69 11.39 74.80 -64.35
N GLY A 70 11.23 73.68 -63.63
CA GLY A 70 12.26 73.12 -62.72
C GLY A 70 12.94 74.06 -61.73
N ASN A 71 12.22 74.95 -61.04
CA ASN A 71 12.85 75.87 -60.09
C ASN A 71 12.96 75.25 -58.69
N THR A 72 14.18 75.06 -58.20
CA THR A 72 14.46 74.64 -56.82
C THR A 72 14.49 75.89 -55.91
N THR A 73 13.69 75.90 -54.85
CA THR A 73 13.81 76.90 -53.79
C THR A 73 14.56 76.31 -52.61
N THR A 74 15.51 77.06 -52.06
CA THR A 74 16.18 76.73 -50.79
C THR A 74 15.41 77.25 -49.57
N ASN A 75 14.33 78.01 -49.79
CA ASN A 75 13.49 78.58 -48.74
C ASN A 75 12.27 77.70 -48.45
N ASP A 76 11.84 77.67 -47.19
CA ASP A 76 10.60 77.03 -46.75
C ASP A 76 9.39 77.56 -47.51
N ILE A 77 8.57 76.66 -48.06
CA ILE A 77 7.26 77.01 -48.65
C ILE A 77 6.25 77.10 -47.51
N LYS A 78 5.85 78.33 -47.14
CA LYS A 78 4.80 78.59 -46.15
C LYS A 78 3.47 78.88 -46.85
N CYS A 79 2.52 77.97 -46.73
CA CYS A 79 1.14 78.15 -47.22
C CYS A 79 0.14 77.58 -46.21
N GLN A 80 -1.13 78.01 -46.27
CA GLN A 80 -2.17 77.50 -45.37
C GLN A 80 -2.56 76.05 -45.68
N SER A 81 -2.55 75.69 -46.96
CA SER A 81 -2.84 74.34 -47.44
C SER A 81 -2.09 74.10 -48.74
N ILE A 82 -1.50 72.92 -48.89
CA ILE A 82 -0.93 72.44 -50.14
C ILE A 82 -2.00 71.55 -50.78
N TYR A 83 -2.54 71.99 -51.92
CA TYR A 83 -3.40 71.15 -52.77
C TYR A 83 -2.53 70.54 -53.86
N ILE A 84 -2.29 69.23 -53.78
CA ILE A 84 -1.61 68.48 -54.83
C ILE A 84 -2.71 67.85 -55.68
N ASN A 85 -3.13 68.56 -56.73
CA ASN A 85 -4.16 68.09 -57.64
C ASN A 85 -3.52 67.58 -58.93
N TYR A 86 -4.15 66.58 -59.53
CA TYR A 86 -3.96 66.24 -60.94
C TYR A 86 -5.23 66.66 -61.69
N ASP A 87 -5.14 67.60 -62.63
CA ASP A 87 -6.31 68.16 -63.33
C ASP A 87 -6.81 67.27 -64.50
N GLY A 88 -6.41 66.00 -64.55
CA GLY A 88 -6.85 65.01 -65.53
C GLY A 88 -7.79 63.95 -64.93
N GLY A 89 -8.56 63.27 -65.78
CA GLY A 89 -9.72 62.45 -65.38
C GLY A 89 -9.46 61.38 -64.31
N GLU A 90 -8.24 60.84 -64.23
CA GLU A 90 -7.75 59.96 -63.15
C GLU A 90 -6.22 60.04 -63.10
N GLY A 91 -5.64 60.62 -62.04
CA GLY A 91 -4.19 60.70 -61.92
C GLY A 91 -3.67 60.60 -60.50
N THR A 92 -2.63 59.79 -60.37
CA THR A 92 -1.87 59.67 -59.13
C THR A 92 -1.15 60.97 -58.81
N SER A 93 -1.23 61.40 -57.54
CA SER A 93 -0.45 62.51 -57.02
C SER A 93 0.69 62.02 -56.13
N PHE A 94 1.84 62.69 -56.22
CA PHE A 94 3.02 62.36 -55.43
C PHE A 94 3.56 63.58 -54.69
N LEU A 95 4.02 63.35 -53.47
CA LEU A 95 4.98 64.20 -52.79
C LEU A 95 6.30 63.41 -52.69
N TYR A 96 7.32 63.87 -53.43
CA TYR A 96 8.64 63.25 -53.42
C TYR A 96 9.56 63.94 -52.43
N PHE A 97 10.33 63.12 -51.70
CA PHE A 97 11.45 63.54 -50.86
C PHE A 97 12.74 63.05 -51.50
N TYR A 98 13.43 63.95 -52.19
CA TYR A 98 14.71 63.66 -52.81
C TYR A 98 15.84 63.89 -51.81
N ASP A 99 16.81 62.98 -51.81
CA ASP A 99 18.08 63.16 -51.11
C ASP A 99 19.19 63.38 -52.16
N GLY A 100 19.99 64.43 -51.99
CA GLY A 100 21.11 64.75 -52.88
C GLY A 100 20.77 65.01 -54.36
N GLY A 101 19.52 65.33 -54.71
CA GLY A 101 19.09 65.59 -56.10
C GLY A 101 18.81 64.34 -56.95
N SER A 102 18.79 63.15 -56.35
CA SER A 102 18.43 61.90 -57.05
C SER A 102 16.93 61.76 -57.23
N GLN A 103 16.45 61.42 -58.44
CA GLN A 103 15.03 61.28 -58.79
C GLN A 103 14.33 60.03 -58.18
N THR A 104 15.04 59.23 -57.38
CA THR A 104 14.56 57.93 -56.83
C THR A 104 14.30 57.97 -55.31
N GLY A 105 13.83 59.11 -54.80
CA GLY A 105 13.61 59.38 -53.37
C GLY A 105 12.45 58.63 -52.70
N ALA A 106 12.25 58.88 -51.40
CA ALA A 106 11.04 58.43 -50.70
C ALA A 106 9.83 59.22 -51.21
N TYR A 107 8.64 58.62 -51.24
CA TYR A 107 7.43 59.33 -51.65
C TYR A 107 6.24 59.04 -50.77
N LEU A 108 5.34 60.03 -50.69
CA LEU A 108 3.93 59.81 -50.36
C LEU A 108 3.15 59.85 -51.67
N LYS A 109 2.47 58.75 -51.99
CA LYS A 109 1.65 58.63 -53.19
C LYS A 109 0.19 58.57 -52.77
N TRP A 110 -0.64 59.44 -53.32
CA TRP A 110 -2.07 59.18 -53.44
C TRP A 110 -2.30 58.41 -54.74
N ASP A 111 -2.60 57.12 -54.62
CA ASP A 111 -2.82 56.24 -55.75
C ASP A 111 -4.31 56.11 -56.02
N ASP A 112 -4.80 56.77 -57.07
CA ASP A 112 -6.23 56.83 -57.40
C ASP A 112 -6.79 55.45 -57.80
N SER A 113 -5.96 54.60 -58.42
CA SER A 113 -6.28 53.21 -58.76
C SER A 113 -5.50 52.25 -57.86
N PRO A 114 -5.63 52.37 -56.52
CA PRO A 114 -6.79 51.78 -55.82
C PRO A 114 -7.39 52.63 -54.66
N GLY A 115 -7.29 53.96 -54.71
CA GLY A 115 -7.76 54.87 -53.67
C GLY A 115 -7.00 54.77 -52.34
N THR A 116 -5.68 54.57 -52.39
CA THR A 116 -4.86 54.34 -51.19
C THR A 116 -3.66 55.27 -51.11
N PHE A 117 -3.26 55.61 -49.88
CA PHE A 117 -1.94 56.17 -49.63
C PHE A 117 -0.87 55.07 -49.65
N LYS A 118 0.18 55.27 -50.44
CA LYS A 118 1.33 54.36 -50.51
C LYS A 118 2.62 55.06 -50.12
N PHE A 119 3.41 54.37 -49.33
CA PHE A 119 4.78 54.72 -48.96
C PHE A 119 5.71 53.72 -49.62
N ASN A 120 6.78 54.17 -50.28
CA ASN A 120 7.80 53.26 -50.85
C ASN A 120 8.90 52.87 -49.86
N LYS A 121 8.80 53.31 -48.60
CA LYS A 121 9.74 53.02 -47.51
C LYS A 121 8.94 52.68 -46.24
N PRO A 122 9.54 51.95 -45.27
CA PRO A 122 8.89 51.65 -43.99
C PRO A 122 8.44 52.93 -43.25
N LEU A 123 7.24 52.89 -42.67
CA LEU A 123 6.74 53.97 -41.83
C LEU A 123 7.15 53.71 -40.36
N SER A 124 8.05 54.54 -39.83
CA SER A 124 8.37 54.52 -38.39
C SER A 124 7.40 55.43 -37.63
N MET A 125 6.63 54.86 -36.70
CA MET A 125 5.69 55.63 -35.87
C MET A 125 6.30 56.18 -34.58
N SER A 126 7.56 55.85 -34.27
CA SER A 126 8.19 56.13 -32.97
C SER A 126 7.31 55.67 -31.81
N SER A 127 7.07 56.52 -30.80
CA SER A 127 6.19 56.23 -29.65
C SER A 127 4.73 56.70 -29.85
N ASN A 128 4.33 57.05 -31.08
CA ASN A 128 2.97 57.52 -31.36
C ASN A 128 1.98 56.35 -31.47
N LYS A 129 0.72 56.62 -31.09
CA LYS A 129 -0.38 55.65 -31.21
C LYS A 129 -0.94 55.65 -32.64
N ILE A 130 -1.31 54.47 -33.14
CA ILE A 130 -2.21 54.32 -34.29
C ILE A 130 -3.63 54.23 -33.72
N THR A 131 -4.52 55.14 -34.12
CA THR A 131 -5.91 55.20 -33.62
C THR A 131 -6.89 54.83 -34.72
N SER A 132 -8.09 54.38 -34.34
CA SER A 132 -9.18 54.02 -35.28
C SER A 132 -8.87 52.82 -36.20
N VAL A 133 -8.00 51.90 -35.76
CA VAL A 133 -7.84 50.59 -36.39
C VAL A 133 -9.08 49.76 -36.09
N THR A 134 -9.77 49.30 -37.13
CA THR A 134 -10.93 48.40 -37.00
C THR A 134 -10.49 46.98 -36.66
N ASP A 135 -11.42 46.15 -36.19
CA ASP A 135 -11.12 44.74 -35.98
C ASP A 135 -10.71 44.07 -37.30
N PRO A 136 -9.66 43.24 -37.30
CA PRO A 136 -9.15 42.60 -38.50
C PRO A 136 -10.15 41.60 -39.07
N THR A 137 -10.27 41.56 -40.40
CA THR A 137 -11.13 40.63 -41.16
C THR A 137 -10.33 39.64 -42.02
N SER A 138 -9.04 39.92 -42.20
CA SER A 138 -8.08 39.12 -42.97
C SER A 138 -6.76 38.97 -42.19
N ASP A 139 -5.98 37.94 -42.52
CA ASP A 139 -4.69 37.64 -41.87
C ASP A 139 -3.66 38.78 -41.95
N GLN A 140 -3.82 39.70 -42.91
CA GLN A 140 -2.88 40.82 -43.12
C GLN A 140 -3.34 42.13 -42.48
N ASP A 141 -4.52 42.15 -41.86
CA ASP A 141 -5.03 43.34 -41.19
C ASP A 141 -4.30 43.57 -39.86
N ALA A 142 -4.13 44.84 -39.47
CA ALA A 142 -3.60 45.17 -38.15
C ALA A 142 -4.65 44.83 -37.07
N ALA A 143 -4.23 44.12 -36.02
CA ALA A 143 -5.10 43.80 -34.89
C ALA A 143 -4.95 44.83 -33.76
N THR A 144 -6.07 45.21 -33.13
CA THR A 144 -6.03 45.97 -31.88
C THR A 144 -5.65 45.05 -30.73
N LYS A 145 -5.02 45.58 -29.67
CA LYS A 145 -4.75 44.80 -28.45
C LYS A 145 -6.04 44.22 -27.86
N LYS A 146 -7.13 44.99 -27.89
CA LYS A 146 -8.45 44.53 -27.43
C LYS A 146 -8.92 43.32 -28.23
N TYR A 147 -8.84 43.38 -29.57
CA TYR A 147 -9.20 42.25 -30.41
C TYR A 147 -8.39 41.00 -30.07
N VAL A 148 -7.07 41.13 -29.92
CA VAL A 148 -6.21 39.99 -29.53
C VAL A 148 -6.58 39.48 -28.14
N ASP A 149 -6.81 40.35 -27.16
CA ASP A 149 -7.14 39.96 -25.78
C ASP A 149 -8.54 39.30 -25.70
N ASP A 150 -9.51 39.76 -26.50
CA ASP A 150 -10.86 39.19 -26.59
C ASP A 150 -10.84 37.84 -27.31
N VAL A 151 -10.14 37.73 -28.44
CA VAL A 151 -10.06 36.49 -29.25
C VAL A 151 -9.19 35.43 -28.58
N SER A 152 -8.09 35.82 -27.92
CA SER A 152 -7.19 34.87 -27.26
C SER A 152 -7.74 34.31 -25.94
N GLY A 153 -8.95 34.72 -25.52
CA GLY A 153 -9.65 34.19 -24.37
C GLY A 153 -8.98 34.52 -23.03
N SER A 154 -9.66 35.30 -22.19
CA SER A 154 -9.23 35.42 -20.79
C SER A 154 -9.43 34.07 -20.08
N ILE A 155 -8.38 33.59 -19.42
CA ILE A 155 -8.24 32.27 -18.76
C ILE A 155 -9.35 31.96 -17.72
N GLY A 156 -10.16 32.93 -17.33
CA GLY A 156 -11.06 32.83 -16.17
C GLY A 156 -12.42 32.18 -16.40
N SER A 157 -12.98 32.13 -17.62
CA SER A 157 -14.40 31.78 -17.81
C SER A 157 -14.70 30.31 -18.12
N ASN A 158 -13.70 29.51 -18.48
CA ASN A 158 -13.90 28.11 -18.89
C ASN A 158 -13.76 27.08 -17.74
N LEU A 159 -13.39 27.54 -16.54
CA LEU A 159 -13.19 26.69 -15.36
C LEU A 159 -14.50 26.33 -14.65
N GLU A 160 -15.53 27.16 -14.74
CA GLU A 160 -16.78 26.94 -13.99
C GLU A 160 -17.78 25.97 -14.69
N SER A 161 -17.61 25.69 -15.99
CA SER A 161 -18.57 24.87 -16.74
C SER A 161 -18.32 23.36 -16.65
N ASN A 162 -17.12 22.90 -16.28
CA ASN A 162 -16.74 21.49 -16.37
C ASN A 162 -16.87 20.69 -15.06
N TYR A 163 -17.32 21.32 -13.96
CA TYR A 163 -17.61 20.58 -12.72
C TYR A 163 -18.92 19.78 -12.78
N ALA A 164 -19.84 20.10 -13.70
CA ALA A 164 -21.22 19.60 -13.63
C ALA A 164 -21.54 18.39 -14.54
N THR A 165 -20.75 18.11 -15.58
CA THR A 165 -21.08 17.07 -16.56
C THR A 165 -19.91 16.14 -16.80
N LYS A 166 -19.95 14.99 -16.12
CA LYS A 166 -19.09 13.81 -16.25
C LYS A 166 -19.24 13.15 -17.63
N THR A 167 -19.05 13.90 -18.71
CA THR A 167 -19.16 13.40 -20.09
C THR A 167 -17.77 13.41 -20.72
N TYR A 168 -17.18 12.23 -20.82
CA TYR A 168 -16.01 11.95 -21.65
C TYR A 168 -16.36 12.25 -23.11
N ALA A 169 -16.01 13.45 -23.58
CA ALA A 169 -15.91 13.75 -24.99
C ALA A 169 -14.50 14.29 -25.25
N VAL A 170 -13.60 13.36 -25.54
CA VAL A 170 -12.32 13.59 -26.18
C VAL A 170 -12.64 14.18 -27.55
N ASN A 171 -12.50 15.50 -27.69
CA ASN A 171 -12.19 16.23 -28.94
C ASN A 171 -12.23 17.73 -28.64
N TYR A 172 -11.23 18.23 -27.91
CA TYR A 172 -10.90 19.65 -27.93
C TYR A 172 -9.60 19.83 -28.71
N THR A 173 -9.73 19.95 -30.03
CA THR A 173 -8.76 20.71 -30.82
C THR A 173 -8.91 22.16 -30.45
N ASP A 174 -8.29 22.54 -29.33
CA ASP A 174 -8.09 23.94 -28.97
C ASP A 174 -7.18 24.56 -30.02
N THR A 175 -7.80 25.33 -30.92
CA THR A 175 -7.12 25.97 -32.05
C THR A 175 -6.55 27.33 -31.63
N VAL A 176 -6.69 27.77 -30.38
CA VAL A 176 -6.20 29.08 -29.93
C VAL A 176 -5.62 29.00 -28.51
N SER A 177 -4.39 28.50 -28.39
CA SER A 177 -3.34 28.95 -27.45
C SER A 177 -2.37 27.81 -27.14
N GLY A 178 -1.30 27.71 -27.94
CA GLY A 178 -0.29 26.67 -27.83
C GLY A 178 0.68 26.76 -26.63
N SER A 179 0.24 27.09 -25.41
CA SER A 179 1.15 26.92 -24.26
C SER A 179 0.57 26.66 -22.86
N ILE A 180 -0.74 26.81 -22.58
CA ILE A 180 -1.23 26.69 -21.18
C ILE A 180 -2.47 25.79 -21.03
N GLY A 181 -3.40 25.78 -22.00
CA GLY A 181 -4.64 24.96 -21.90
C GLY A 181 -4.41 23.46 -22.12
N GLN A 182 -3.46 23.10 -23.00
CA GLN A 182 -3.00 21.72 -23.20
C GLN A 182 -2.28 21.18 -21.96
N ASP A 183 -1.55 22.04 -21.23
CA ASP A 183 -0.69 21.62 -20.11
C ASP A 183 -1.50 21.20 -18.87
N LEU A 184 -2.54 21.95 -18.48
CA LEU A 184 -3.34 21.58 -17.30
C LEU A 184 -4.22 20.34 -17.51
N ASN A 185 -4.84 20.19 -18.69
CA ASN A 185 -5.64 19.00 -18.99
C ASN A 185 -4.74 17.76 -19.16
N HIS A 186 -3.54 17.92 -19.71
CA HIS A 186 -2.54 16.85 -19.80
C HIS A 186 -2.01 16.47 -18.42
N GLN A 187 -1.67 17.43 -17.56
CA GLN A 187 -1.23 17.19 -16.18
C GLN A 187 -2.31 16.48 -15.34
N ILE A 188 -3.59 16.85 -15.49
CA ILE A 188 -4.70 16.16 -14.80
C ILE A 188 -4.89 14.74 -15.35
N LEU A 189 -4.75 14.54 -16.66
CA LEU A 189 -4.86 13.23 -17.29
C LEU A 189 -3.70 12.31 -16.90
N GLU A 190 -2.47 12.81 -16.86
CA GLU A 190 -1.28 12.10 -16.40
C GLU A 190 -1.39 11.74 -14.91
N ALA A 191 -1.85 12.66 -14.06
CA ALA A 191 -2.05 12.40 -12.64
C ALA A 191 -3.11 11.31 -12.38
N ARG A 192 -4.23 11.35 -13.11
CA ARG A 192 -5.28 10.32 -13.04
C ARG A 192 -4.80 8.99 -13.60
N ALA A 193 -4.13 8.98 -14.75
CA ALA A 193 -3.55 7.77 -15.31
C ALA A 193 -2.54 7.12 -14.36
N TYR A 194 -1.72 7.90 -13.66
CA TYR A 194 -0.80 7.38 -12.65
C TYR A 194 -1.55 6.75 -11.48
N THR A 195 -2.61 7.39 -10.98
CA THR A 195 -3.41 6.89 -9.86
C THR A 195 -4.19 5.61 -10.24
N ASP A 196 -4.82 5.61 -11.41
CA ASP A 196 -5.57 4.46 -11.93
C ASP A 196 -4.65 3.26 -12.22
N GLN A 197 -3.44 3.49 -12.75
CA GLN A 197 -2.44 2.44 -12.96
C GLN A 197 -1.98 1.82 -11.63
N ASN A 198 -1.81 2.62 -10.58
CA ASN A 198 -1.47 2.10 -9.26
C ASN A 198 -2.62 1.25 -8.69
N PHE A 199 -3.87 1.69 -8.83
CA PHE A 199 -5.04 0.91 -8.39
C PHE A 199 -5.22 -0.39 -9.18
N ILE A 200 -4.96 -0.39 -10.48
CA ILE A 200 -4.97 -1.60 -11.29
C ILE A 200 -3.84 -2.56 -10.88
N ALA A 201 -2.64 -2.03 -10.62
CA ALA A 201 -1.48 -2.82 -10.22
C ALA A 201 -1.61 -3.39 -8.81
N MET A 202 -2.16 -2.60 -7.87
CA MET A 202 -2.46 -3.02 -6.50
C MET A 202 -3.71 -3.88 -6.40
N LYS A 203 -4.56 -3.88 -7.45
CA LYS A 203 -5.88 -4.52 -7.50
C LYS A 203 -6.85 -3.96 -6.45
N GLU A 204 -6.69 -2.68 -6.12
CA GLU A 204 -7.36 -2.02 -4.99
C GLU A 204 -7.73 -0.56 -5.28
N PRO A 205 -8.71 0.02 -4.57
CA PRO A 205 -9.65 -0.63 -3.66
C PRO A 205 -10.60 -1.60 -4.40
N THR A 206 -10.78 -2.80 -3.86
CA THR A 206 -11.75 -3.82 -4.34
C THR A 206 -12.56 -4.34 -3.15
N GLY A 207 -13.88 -4.43 -3.29
CA GLY A 207 -14.78 -4.84 -2.20
C GLY A 207 -15.75 -3.74 -1.77
N PHE A 208 -16.13 -3.72 -0.49
CA PHE A 208 -17.23 -2.91 0.04
C PHE A 208 -16.75 -1.81 0.99
N PRO A 209 -17.31 -0.60 0.96
CA PRO A 209 -17.02 0.43 1.97
C PRO A 209 -17.48 0.05 3.38
N ASN A 210 -18.58 -0.70 3.47
CA ASN A 210 -19.17 -1.21 4.69
C ASN A 210 -20.19 -2.31 4.36
N ARG A 211 -20.65 -3.03 5.38
CA ARG A 211 -21.71 -4.05 5.26
C ARG A 211 -23.07 -3.59 5.76
N THR A 212 -23.18 -2.38 6.30
CA THR A 212 -24.43 -1.85 6.87
C THR A 212 -25.39 -1.31 5.81
N ASP A 213 -24.88 -0.93 4.65
CA ASP A 213 -25.67 -0.36 3.56
C ASP A 213 -26.32 -1.44 2.66
N SER A 214 -25.95 -2.70 2.84
CA SER A 214 -26.53 -3.84 2.12
C SER A 214 -26.83 -5.01 3.04
N SER A 215 -27.92 -5.73 2.74
CA SER A 215 -28.26 -6.98 3.40
C SER A 215 -28.27 -8.13 2.40
N MET A 216 -28.08 -9.36 2.89
CA MET A 216 -28.04 -10.56 2.04
C MET A 216 -29.00 -11.62 2.55
N ASN A 217 -29.60 -12.38 1.64
CA ASN A 217 -30.44 -13.53 1.97
C ASN A 217 -30.38 -14.59 0.87
N PHE A 218 -30.32 -15.86 1.26
CA PHE A 218 -30.53 -16.99 0.36
C PHE A 218 -31.91 -17.62 0.60
N THR A 219 -32.60 -18.00 -0.48
CA THR A 219 -33.91 -18.67 -0.39
C THR A 219 -33.83 -20.07 -0.98
N ASP A 220 -33.85 -21.10 -0.13
CA ASP A 220 -33.73 -22.51 -0.53
C ASP A 220 -34.75 -22.92 -1.59
N ALA A 221 -36.01 -22.53 -1.41
CA ALA A 221 -37.11 -22.90 -2.31
C ALA A 221 -36.90 -22.44 -3.76
N THR A 222 -36.16 -21.35 -3.97
CA THR A 222 -35.86 -20.80 -5.29
C THR A 222 -34.39 -20.91 -5.68
N ARG A 223 -33.52 -21.32 -4.74
CA ARG A 223 -32.06 -21.31 -4.85
C ARG A 223 -31.48 -19.96 -5.28
N VAL A 224 -32.06 -18.87 -4.78
CA VAL A 224 -31.67 -17.50 -5.15
C VAL A 224 -30.91 -16.87 -3.99
N LEU A 225 -29.70 -16.38 -4.28
CA LEU A 225 -29.01 -15.41 -3.44
C LEU A 225 -29.41 -14.01 -3.88
N GLU A 226 -29.79 -13.17 -2.93
CA GLU A 226 -30.09 -11.76 -3.15
C GLU A 226 -29.22 -10.90 -2.23
N ILE A 227 -28.55 -9.91 -2.81
CA ILE A 227 -28.00 -8.76 -2.08
C ILE A 227 -28.95 -7.58 -2.31
N LYS A 228 -29.39 -6.95 -1.24
CA LYS A 228 -30.48 -5.95 -1.23
C LYS A 228 -29.94 -4.54 -1.00
N ASP A 229 -30.88 -3.59 -1.00
CA ASP A 229 -30.67 -2.18 -0.66
C ASP A 229 -29.84 -1.40 -1.71
N THR A 230 -29.58 -0.13 -1.42
CA THR A 230 -28.72 0.72 -2.26
C THR A 230 -27.37 0.86 -1.60
N PHE A 231 -26.33 0.35 -2.27
CA PHE A 231 -24.98 0.31 -1.72
C PHE A 231 -23.95 0.53 -2.82
N ASP A 232 -22.73 0.79 -2.36
CA ASP A 232 -21.56 0.98 -3.20
C ASP A 232 -20.61 -0.22 -3.08
N TYR A 233 -19.94 -0.57 -4.16
CA TYR A 233 -18.80 -1.48 -4.16
C TYR A 233 -17.72 -0.96 -5.11
N TYR A 234 -16.50 -1.44 -4.95
CA TYR A 234 -15.34 -1.03 -5.72
C TYR A 234 -14.70 -2.23 -6.40
N ILE A 235 -14.18 -2.01 -7.61
CA ILE A 235 -13.28 -2.93 -8.29
C ILE A 235 -12.10 -2.10 -8.79
N LYS A 236 -10.91 -2.33 -8.23
CA LYS A 236 -9.65 -1.67 -8.61
C LYS A 236 -9.76 -0.15 -8.71
N GLY A 237 -10.33 0.48 -7.68
CA GLY A 237 -10.53 1.94 -7.64
C GLY A 237 -11.79 2.45 -8.35
N THR A 238 -12.46 1.63 -9.16
CA THR A 238 -13.69 2.03 -9.83
C THR A 238 -14.89 1.79 -8.92
N LYS A 239 -15.60 2.87 -8.58
CA LYS A 239 -16.83 2.83 -7.78
C LYS A 239 -18.05 2.43 -8.63
N TYR A 240 -18.85 1.52 -8.12
CA TYR A 240 -20.15 1.12 -8.64
C TYR A 240 -21.23 1.36 -7.58
N SER A 241 -22.37 1.93 -7.98
CA SER A 241 -23.51 2.18 -7.11
C SER A 241 -24.71 1.45 -7.68
N ILE A 242 -25.27 0.48 -6.93
CA ILE A 242 -26.35 -0.38 -7.42
C ILE A 242 -27.52 -0.42 -6.42
N SER A 243 -28.67 -0.91 -6.88
CA SER A 243 -29.86 -1.10 -6.04
C SER A 243 -30.25 -2.58 -6.06
N GLY A 244 -29.56 -3.35 -5.24
CA GLY A 244 -29.64 -4.80 -5.16
C GLY A 244 -29.19 -5.54 -6.43
N SER A 245 -29.00 -6.85 -6.28
CA SER A 245 -28.74 -7.81 -7.36
C SER A 245 -29.06 -9.23 -6.88
N SER A 246 -29.36 -10.15 -7.78
CA SER A 246 -29.67 -11.53 -7.41
C SER A 246 -29.22 -12.52 -8.48
N VAL A 247 -28.96 -13.75 -8.05
CA VAL A 247 -28.60 -14.86 -8.94
C VAL A 247 -29.13 -16.17 -8.38
N ALA A 248 -29.61 -17.05 -9.27
CA ALA A 248 -30.03 -18.40 -8.92
C ALA A 248 -28.88 -19.39 -9.18
N ILE A 249 -28.68 -20.34 -8.27
CA ILE A 249 -27.79 -21.48 -8.49
C ILE A 249 -28.56 -22.67 -9.11
N THR A 250 -27.83 -23.55 -9.79
CA THR A 250 -28.38 -24.83 -10.23
C THR A 250 -28.53 -25.78 -9.06
N ASP A 251 -29.35 -26.82 -9.23
CA ASP A 251 -29.49 -27.88 -8.24
C ASP A 251 -28.31 -28.86 -8.34
N THR A 252 -27.14 -28.37 -7.96
CA THR A 252 -25.87 -29.11 -7.98
C THR A 252 -25.25 -29.02 -6.58
N GLU A 253 -24.98 -30.19 -6.00
CA GLU A 253 -24.30 -30.36 -4.72
C GLU A 253 -22.99 -29.56 -4.65
N GLY A 254 -22.68 -29.04 -3.46
CA GLY A 254 -21.36 -28.53 -3.12
C GLY A 254 -21.27 -27.01 -2.93
N GLN A 255 -20.03 -26.51 -2.92
CA GLN A 255 -19.72 -25.11 -2.64
C GLN A 255 -20.02 -24.19 -3.82
N TRP A 256 -20.64 -23.05 -3.54
CA TRP A 256 -20.95 -21.97 -4.45
C TRP A 256 -20.37 -20.66 -3.93
N PHE A 257 -19.77 -19.88 -4.81
CA PHE A 257 -19.16 -18.58 -4.53
C PHE A 257 -19.88 -17.49 -5.31
N PHE A 258 -20.09 -16.35 -4.68
CA PHE A 258 -20.86 -15.24 -5.22
C PHE A 258 -20.06 -13.95 -5.24
N TYR A 259 -20.06 -13.23 -6.35
CA TYR A 259 -19.35 -11.95 -6.48
C TYR A 259 -20.09 -10.97 -7.40
N LEU A 260 -19.87 -9.66 -7.18
CA LEU A 260 -20.35 -8.58 -8.05
C LEU A 260 -19.28 -8.22 -9.08
N ASN A 261 -19.68 -8.20 -10.35
CA ASN A 261 -18.77 -7.87 -11.45
C ASN A 261 -18.84 -6.40 -11.89
N SER A 262 -17.95 -6.01 -12.80
CA SER A 262 -17.90 -4.66 -13.39
C SER A 262 -19.12 -4.28 -14.25
N SER A 263 -20.03 -5.22 -14.50
CA SER A 263 -21.33 -4.99 -15.15
C SER A 263 -22.49 -4.90 -14.16
N SER A 264 -22.21 -4.84 -12.85
CA SER A 264 -23.21 -4.71 -11.79
C SER A 264 -24.16 -5.89 -11.64
N ASN A 265 -23.70 -7.08 -12.02
CA ASN A 265 -24.43 -8.33 -11.83
C ASN A 265 -23.80 -9.15 -10.72
N LEU A 266 -24.64 -9.76 -9.88
CA LEU A 266 -24.25 -10.85 -9.00
C LEU A 266 -24.08 -12.11 -9.83
N VAL A 267 -22.94 -12.78 -9.65
CA VAL A 267 -22.55 -13.99 -10.38
C VAL A 267 -22.33 -15.11 -9.37
N ALA A 268 -22.71 -16.34 -9.74
CA ALA A 268 -22.48 -17.55 -8.95
C ALA A 268 -21.58 -18.55 -9.71
N THR A 269 -20.67 -19.21 -9.00
CA THR A 269 -19.75 -20.23 -9.56
C THR A 269 -19.43 -21.30 -8.51
N GLN A 270 -19.17 -22.54 -8.93
CA GLN A 270 -18.61 -23.59 -8.05
C GLN A 270 -17.08 -23.68 -8.11
N THR A 271 -16.45 -22.93 -9.02
CA THR A 271 -14.98 -22.89 -9.13
C THR A 271 -14.46 -21.67 -8.37
N PHE A 272 -13.66 -21.92 -7.33
CA PHE A 272 -12.94 -20.86 -6.65
C PHE A 272 -11.69 -20.47 -7.44
N ASP A 273 -11.60 -19.19 -7.78
CA ASP A 273 -10.39 -18.57 -8.34
C ASP A 273 -10.19 -17.21 -7.66
N ALA A 274 -9.23 -17.12 -6.75
CA ALA A 274 -8.99 -15.92 -5.93
C ALA A 274 -8.76 -14.66 -6.80
N ALA A 275 -8.08 -14.81 -7.95
CA ALA A 275 -7.87 -13.70 -8.87
C ALA A 275 -9.19 -13.18 -9.45
N THR A 276 -10.09 -14.08 -9.87
CA THR A 276 -11.41 -13.67 -10.37
C THR A 276 -12.30 -13.14 -9.25
N ILE A 277 -12.36 -13.80 -8.10
CA ILE A 277 -13.40 -13.55 -7.10
C ILE A 277 -13.03 -12.39 -6.16
N ASN A 278 -11.79 -12.35 -5.67
CA ASN A 278 -11.36 -11.42 -4.62
C ASN A 278 -10.61 -10.20 -5.20
N GLU A 279 -9.95 -10.35 -6.34
CA GLU A 279 -9.06 -9.32 -6.89
C GLU A 279 -9.63 -8.58 -8.11
N ASP A 280 -10.35 -9.31 -8.99
CA ASP A 280 -10.93 -8.76 -10.22
C ASP A 280 -12.40 -8.39 -10.08
N ASN A 281 -13.05 -8.82 -9.00
CA ASN A 281 -14.45 -8.57 -8.68
C ASN A 281 -14.62 -8.38 -7.16
N ALA A 282 -15.81 -7.96 -6.73
CA ALA A 282 -16.10 -7.78 -5.31
C ALA A 282 -16.79 -9.03 -4.76
N TYR A 283 -16.10 -9.77 -3.89
CA TYR A 283 -16.61 -11.00 -3.29
C TYR A 283 -17.78 -10.73 -2.34
N VAL A 284 -18.79 -11.60 -2.34
CA VAL A 284 -20.05 -11.38 -1.62
C VAL A 284 -20.29 -12.46 -0.59
N ALA A 285 -20.29 -13.73 -1.00
CA ALA A 285 -20.61 -14.84 -0.11
C ALA A 285 -20.10 -16.18 -0.62
N SER A 286 -20.07 -17.13 0.31
CA SER A 286 -19.78 -18.54 0.09
C SER A 286 -20.95 -19.37 0.63
N LEU A 287 -21.43 -20.37 -0.10
CA LEU A 287 -22.58 -21.19 0.31
C LEU A 287 -22.34 -22.65 -0.04
N TYR A 288 -22.72 -23.56 0.86
CA TYR A 288 -22.78 -24.99 0.53
C TYR A 288 -24.22 -25.42 0.29
N TRP A 289 -24.50 -25.99 -0.88
CA TRP A 289 -25.81 -26.50 -1.27
C TRP A 289 -25.87 -28.02 -1.15
N ASP A 290 -26.80 -28.53 -0.32
CA ASP A 290 -27.18 -29.95 -0.29
C ASP A 290 -28.35 -30.18 -1.25
N ALA A 291 -28.06 -30.78 -2.40
CA ALA A 291 -29.02 -31.08 -3.46
C ALA A 291 -29.97 -32.23 -3.08
N SER A 292 -29.56 -33.11 -2.16
CA SER A 292 -30.39 -34.22 -1.69
C SER A 292 -31.47 -33.71 -0.74
N ALA A 293 -31.09 -32.90 0.24
CA ALA A 293 -31.99 -32.31 1.23
C ALA A 293 -32.71 -31.03 0.72
N ASN A 294 -32.24 -30.44 -0.40
CA ASN A 294 -32.75 -29.19 -0.96
C ASN A 294 -32.67 -28.00 0.02
N VAL A 295 -31.56 -27.90 0.73
CA VAL A 295 -31.29 -26.83 1.69
C VAL A 295 -29.83 -26.40 1.61
N HIS A 296 -29.54 -25.14 1.94
CA HIS A 296 -28.17 -24.73 2.19
C HIS A 296 -27.72 -25.15 3.60
N LEU A 297 -26.48 -25.64 3.70
CA LEU A 297 -25.87 -26.04 4.97
C LEU A 297 -25.12 -24.89 5.65
N TYR A 298 -24.66 -23.93 4.85
CA TYR A 298 -23.80 -22.82 5.27
C TYR A 298 -23.99 -21.62 4.35
N LEU A 299 -23.96 -20.41 4.92
CA LEU A 299 -23.89 -19.14 4.19
C LEU A 299 -22.86 -18.21 4.84
N GLY A 300 -21.64 -18.26 4.33
CA GLY A 300 -20.51 -17.42 4.73
C GLY A 300 -20.63 -16.01 4.17
N GLU A 301 -20.41 -15.03 5.05
CA GLU A 301 -20.34 -13.62 4.72
C GLU A 301 -18.92 -13.23 4.30
N GLU A 302 -18.77 -12.72 3.07
CA GLU A 302 -17.47 -12.53 2.42
C GLU A 302 -17.33 -11.12 1.81
N ARG A 303 -18.17 -10.14 2.20
CA ARG A 303 -18.04 -8.75 1.72
C ARG A 303 -16.86 -8.06 2.42
N HIS A 304 -15.65 -8.42 2.01
CA HIS A 304 -14.40 -7.80 2.42
C HIS A 304 -14.40 -6.29 2.15
N GLY A 305 -13.66 -5.57 2.99
CA GLY A 305 -13.62 -4.13 3.02
C GLY A 305 -12.56 -3.54 2.11
N ILE A 306 -12.76 -2.30 1.67
CA ILE A 306 -11.77 -1.56 0.87
C ILE A 306 -10.60 -0.96 1.68
N THR A 307 -10.44 -1.37 2.96
CA THR A 307 -9.52 -0.72 3.90
C THR A 307 -8.13 -1.36 3.89
N MET A 308 -8.05 -2.66 3.59
CA MET A 308 -6.82 -3.42 3.45
C MET A 308 -6.47 -3.54 1.97
N ASP A 309 -5.18 -3.48 1.62
CA ASP A 309 -4.79 -3.75 0.24
C ASP A 309 -4.82 -5.25 -0.07
N GLY A 310 -5.19 -5.61 -1.29
CA GLY A 310 -5.44 -6.98 -1.75
C GLY A 310 -4.22 -7.88 -1.68
N ALA A 311 -3.01 -7.33 -1.78
CA ALA A 311 -1.80 -8.11 -1.59
C ALA A 311 -1.61 -8.50 -0.10
N THR A 312 -1.88 -7.57 0.82
CA THR A 312 -1.91 -7.87 2.27
C THR A 312 -3.03 -8.83 2.62
N HIS A 313 -4.24 -8.64 2.07
CA HIS A 313 -5.37 -9.56 2.24
C HIS A 313 -5.01 -10.97 1.77
N SER A 314 -4.56 -11.13 0.52
CA SER A 314 -4.11 -12.42 -0.04
C SER A 314 -3.02 -13.10 0.79
N TYR A 315 -2.05 -12.32 1.29
CA TYR A 315 -1.00 -12.83 2.18
C TYR A 315 -1.56 -13.36 3.49
N LEU A 316 -2.44 -12.61 4.16
CA LEU A 316 -3.00 -13.01 5.45
C LEU A 316 -3.97 -14.20 5.28
N HIS A 317 -4.79 -14.20 4.22
CA HIS A 317 -5.66 -15.33 3.86
C HIS A 317 -4.87 -16.62 3.64
N THR A 318 -3.68 -16.54 3.05
CA THR A 318 -2.83 -17.70 2.80
C THR A 318 -2.03 -18.15 4.04
N THR A 319 -1.59 -17.22 4.87
CA THR A 319 -0.62 -17.50 5.95
C THR A 319 -1.21 -17.58 7.34
N ARG A 320 -2.38 -17.00 7.56
CA ARG A 320 -3.08 -16.98 8.85
C ARG A 320 -4.48 -17.55 8.75
N GLY A 321 -5.23 -17.16 7.72
CA GLY A 321 -6.67 -17.39 7.63
C GLY A 321 -7.42 -16.77 8.81
N THR A 322 -8.66 -17.23 9.01
CA THR A 322 -9.51 -16.80 10.12
C THR A 322 -8.81 -16.92 11.49
N SER A 323 -8.71 -15.79 12.19
CA SER A 323 -8.07 -15.65 13.49
C SER A 323 -9.07 -15.33 14.59
N TYR A 324 -8.81 -15.84 15.80
CA TYR A 324 -9.56 -15.45 16.99
C TYR A 324 -9.21 -14.01 17.40
N ASP A 325 -10.22 -13.20 17.72
CA ASP A 325 -10.04 -11.84 18.23
C ASP A 325 -10.41 -11.77 19.72
N SER A 326 -11.67 -12.10 20.07
CA SER A 326 -12.13 -11.98 21.47
C SER A 326 -13.33 -12.88 21.82
N GLY A 327 -13.60 -13.06 23.12
CA GLY A 327 -14.82 -13.69 23.63
C GLY A 327 -14.93 -15.21 23.42
N LEU A 328 -16.15 -15.68 23.08
CA LEU A 328 -16.47 -17.06 22.68
C LEU A 328 -16.11 -18.15 23.71
N GLY A 329 -16.05 -17.79 24.99
CA GLY A 329 -15.87 -18.78 26.06
C GLY A 329 -17.15 -19.58 26.26
N LEU A 330 -17.03 -20.90 26.38
CA LEU A 330 -18.17 -21.77 26.65
C LEU A 330 -18.54 -21.73 28.13
N ASP A 331 -19.84 -21.91 28.39
CA ASP A 331 -20.44 -22.05 29.71
C ASP A 331 -21.26 -23.35 29.72
N MET A 332 -21.01 -24.25 30.68
CA MET A 332 -21.66 -25.56 30.74
C MET A 332 -21.63 -26.15 32.15
N ASN A 333 -22.55 -27.08 32.46
CA ASN A 333 -22.58 -27.78 33.74
C ASN A 333 -21.81 -29.10 33.70
N ASN A 334 -20.53 -29.07 34.06
CA ASN A 334 -19.70 -30.25 34.05
C ASN A 334 -19.91 -31.22 35.21
N GLY A 335 -19.70 -32.51 34.92
CA GLY A 335 -19.64 -33.56 35.95
C GLY A 335 -21.00 -33.94 36.54
N GLY A 336 -22.10 -33.50 35.90
CA GLY A 336 -23.48 -33.82 36.26
C GLY A 336 -23.78 -35.32 36.32
N SER A 337 -24.95 -35.71 36.81
CA SER A 337 -25.28 -37.14 36.98
C SER A 337 -25.73 -37.84 35.68
N GLY A 338 -25.95 -37.07 34.61
CA GLY A 338 -26.61 -37.48 33.38
C GLY A 338 -28.14 -37.56 33.55
N ALA A 339 -28.68 -36.94 34.59
CA ALA A 339 -30.12 -36.95 34.87
C ALA A 339 -30.82 -35.68 34.39
N ASP A 340 -30.12 -34.54 34.46
CA ASP A 340 -30.67 -33.24 34.14
C ASP A 340 -30.35 -32.86 32.69
N ALA A 341 -31.21 -32.04 32.08
CA ALA A 341 -30.96 -31.53 30.73
C ALA A 341 -29.64 -30.77 30.67
N ALA A 342 -29.39 -29.91 31.66
CA ALA A 342 -28.18 -29.08 31.77
C ALA A 342 -26.86 -29.89 31.77
N ASP A 343 -26.90 -31.18 32.15
CA ASP A 343 -25.71 -32.04 32.14
C ASP A 343 -25.16 -32.24 30.72
N ALA A 344 -25.96 -32.02 29.66
CA ALA A 344 -25.57 -32.16 28.26
C ALA A 344 -25.82 -30.89 27.43
N GLN A 345 -25.93 -29.74 28.09
CA GLN A 345 -26.16 -28.44 27.45
C GLN A 345 -24.96 -27.52 27.68
N LEU A 346 -24.82 -26.52 26.82
CA LEU A 346 -23.81 -25.48 26.95
C LEU A 346 -24.29 -24.21 26.26
N GLY A 347 -23.65 -23.10 26.60
CA GLY A 347 -23.73 -21.82 25.91
C GLY A 347 -22.35 -21.28 25.58
N TYR A 348 -22.31 -20.12 24.92
CA TYR A 348 -21.07 -19.40 24.65
C TYR A 348 -21.27 -17.89 24.78
N ALA A 349 -20.26 -17.21 25.31
CA ALA A 349 -20.24 -15.75 25.43
C ALA A 349 -20.10 -15.07 24.07
N ALA A 350 -20.58 -13.81 23.97
CA ALA A 350 -20.33 -12.97 22.81
C ALA A 350 -18.81 -12.81 22.55
N GLY A 351 -18.44 -12.62 21.29
CA GLY A 351 -17.05 -12.45 20.89
C GLY A 351 -16.91 -12.14 19.41
N SER A 352 -15.69 -12.26 18.90
CA SER A 352 -15.42 -12.02 17.48
C SER A 352 -14.26 -12.86 16.96
N ILE A 353 -14.34 -13.13 15.65
CA ILE A 353 -13.26 -13.67 14.83
C ILE A 353 -12.95 -12.67 13.70
N ARG A 354 -11.75 -12.77 13.15
CA ARG A 354 -11.24 -11.93 12.05
C ARG A 354 -10.89 -12.82 10.89
N ASP A 355 -11.60 -12.63 9.80
CA ASP A 355 -11.20 -13.12 8.48
C ASP A 355 -10.44 -11.98 7.79
N GLU A 356 -9.12 -11.92 8.01
CA GLU A 356 -8.24 -10.78 7.67
C GLU A 356 -8.75 -9.39 8.09
N ASP A 357 -9.38 -8.68 7.15
CA ASP A 357 -9.92 -7.34 7.27
C ASP A 357 -11.40 -7.33 7.68
N LEU A 358 -12.04 -8.50 7.70
CA LEU A 358 -13.44 -8.69 8.01
C LEU A 358 -13.62 -9.18 9.45
N GLU A 359 -14.24 -8.34 10.29
CA GLU A 359 -14.63 -8.73 11.64
C GLU A 359 -16.01 -9.39 11.64
N HIS A 360 -16.09 -10.59 12.17
CA HIS A 360 -17.36 -11.25 12.45
C HIS A 360 -17.66 -11.14 13.94
N GLU A 361 -18.56 -10.22 14.27
CA GLU A 361 -19.12 -10.12 15.61
C GLU A 361 -20.15 -11.24 15.81
N ILE A 362 -19.96 -12.04 16.85
CA ILE A 362 -20.79 -13.18 17.21
C ILE A 362 -21.51 -12.85 18.51
N ALA A 363 -22.84 -12.80 18.44
CA ALA A 363 -23.68 -12.57 19.61
C ALA A 363 -23.62 -13.76 20.58
N VAL A 364 -23.85 -13.48 21.86
CA VAL A 364 -24.00 -14.51 22.89
C VAL A 364 -25.16 -15.45 22.56
N ASP A 365 -24.96 -16.74 22.77
CA ASP A 365 -26.05 -17.71 22.86
C ASP A 365 -25.91 -18.44 24.21
N ALA A 366 -26.85 -18.16 25.12
CA ALA A 366 -26.74 -18.58 26.51
C ALA A 366 -27.16 -20.04 26.69
N ASP A 367 -26.63 -20.73 27.69
CA ASP A 367 -26.98 -22.12 27.98
C ASP A 367 -28.51 -22.29 28.21
N PRO A 368 -29.24 -23.07 27.37
CA PRO A 368 -28.73 -23.88 26.26
C PRO A 368 -28.69 -23.15 24.91
N ALA A 369 -27.50 -23.08 24.32
CA ALA A 369 -27.30 -22.58 22.97
C ALA A 369 -27.84 -23.54 21.92
N THR A 370 -28.24 -22.99 20.78
CA THR A 370 -28.71 -23.74 19.62
C THR A 370 -27.60 -23.83 18.58
N ILE A 371 -26.72 -24.82 18.71
CA ILE A 371 -25.58 -25.03 17.81
C ILE A 371 -25.86 -26.22 16.89
N PRO A 372 -25.78 -26.06 15.55
CA PRO A 372 -25.92 -27.17 14.62
C PRO A 372 -24.66 -28.05 14.66
N ILE A 373 -24.85 -29.36 14.45
CA ILE A 373 -23.75 -30.33 14.47
C ILE A 373 -23.57 -30.94 13.08
N PHE A 374 -22.38 -30.77 12.53
CA PHE A 374 -21.95 -31.35 11.27
C PHE A 374 -21.36 -32.74 11.49
N TYR A 375 -21.70 -33.66 10.60
CA TYR A 375 -21.26 -35.04 10.65
C TYR A 375 -21.15 -35.61 9.23
N LEU A 376 -20.41 -36.72 9.09
CA LEU A 376 -20.16 -37.39 7.82
C LEU A 376 -20.97 -38.67 7.69
N ILE A 377 -21.50 -38.92 6.50
CA ILE A 377 -22.12 -40.19 6.12
C ILE A 377 -21.70 -40.64 4.72
N GLY A 378 -21.97 -41.91 4.40
CA GLY A 378 -21.86 -42.44 3.05
C GLY A 378 -20.44 -42.74 2.58
N ALA A 379 -20.34 -43.32 1.39
CA ALA A 379 -19.07 -43.74 0.78
C ALA A 379 -18.29 -42.59 0.11
N SER A 380 -18.93 -41.41 -0.01
CA SER A 380 -18.34 -40.22 -0.62
C SER A 380 -18.01 -39.12 0.39
N ALA A 381 -18.06 -39.43 1.69
CA ALA A 381 -17.82 -38.47 2.78
C ALA A 381 -18.75 -37.25 2.66
N GLU A 382 -20.06 -37.52 2.63
CA GLU A 382 -21.10 -36.50 2.49
C GLU A 382 -21.30 -35.80 3.83
N TRP A 383 -21.15 -34.47 3.84
CA TRP A 383 -21.41 -33.66 5.01
C TRP A 383 -22.92 -33.47 5.19
N GLN A 384 -23.38 -33.75 6.41
CA GLN A 384 -24.74 -33.56 6.84
C GLN A 384 -24.78 -32.64 8.06
N ARG A 385 -25.94 -32.01 8.29
CA ARG A 385 -26.14 -31.06 9.39
C ARG A 385 -27.34 -31.47 10.24
N LYS A 386 -27.09 -31.73 11.52
CA LYS A 386 -28.14 -31.80 12.54
C LYS A 386 -28.75 -30.40 12.69
N THR A 387 -30.08 -30.32 12.63
CA THR A 387 -30.78 -29.06 12.91
C THR A 387 -30.46 -28.60 14.33
N ALA A 388 -30.13 -27.32 14.49
CA ALA A 388 -29.82 -26.74 15.79
C ALA A 388 -31.02 -26.90 16.75
N ASP A 389 -30.74 -27.38 17.96
CA ASP A 389 -31.69 -27.51 19.06
C ASP A 389 -30.95 -27.24 20.38
N SER A 390 -31.65 -27.38 21.52
CA SER A 390 -31.06 -27.12 22.84
C SER A 390 -29.99 -28.12 23.28
N TYR A 391 -29.57 -29.06 22.42
CA TYR A 391 -28.51 -30.03 22.68
C TYR A 391 -27.47 -29.94 21.56
N PRO A 392 -26.33 -29.28 21.80
CA PRO A 392 -25.27 -29.09 20.80
C PRO A 392 -24.42 -30.36 20.61
N LEU A 393 -25.08 -31.51 20.47
CA LEU A 393 -24.50 -32.81 20.17
C LEU A 393 -25.52 -33.66 19.41
N ILE A 394 -25.06 -34.75 18.79
CA ILE A 394 -25.95 -35.73 18.16
C ILE A 394 -26.46 -36.70 19.23
N TYR A 395 -27.74 -37.05 19.15
CA TYR A 395 -28.38 -38.06 19.99
C TYR A 395 -29.46 -38.81 19.20
N GLU A 396 -30.07 -39.83 19.82
CA GLU A 396 -31.12 -40.64 19.18
C GLU A 396 -32.27 -39.78 18.62
N GLY A 397 -32.61 -39.99 17.36
CA GLY A 397 -33.70 -39.26 16.69
C GLY A 397 -33.37 -37.84 16.25
N SER A 398 -32.19 -37.30 16.60
CA SER A 398 -31.79 -35.94 16.24
C SER A 398 -31.31 -35.78 14.79
N VAL A 399 -30.89 -36.87 14.16
CA VAL A 399 -30.39 -36.94 12.78
C VAL A 399 -31.18 -37.94 11.92
N GLY A 400 -32.46 -38.13 12.25
CA GLY A 400 -33.35 -39.00 11.47
C GLY A 400 -32.88 -40.45 11.40
N GLY A 401 -32.79 -41.00 10.18
CA GLY A 401 -32.44 -42.40 9.93
C GLY A 401 -30.94 -42.71 9.99
N ASP A 402 -30.10 -41.69 10.12
CA ASP A 402 -28.64 -41.84 10.04
C ASP A 402 -28.03 -42.40 11.34
N TYR A 403 -28.79 -42.34 12.44
CA TYR A 403 -28.40 -42.91 13.72
C TYR A 403 -29.60 -43.39 14.53
N SER A 404 -29.47 -44.55 15.19
CA SER A 404 -30.60 -45.22 15.86
C SER A 404 -30.29 -45.83 17.23
N ASP A 405 -29.07 -45.69 17.75
CA ASP A 405 -28.77 -46.10 19.13
C ASP A 405 -29.06 -44.92 20.09
N VAL A 406 -29.16 -45.23 21.39
CA VAL A 406 -29.59 -44.27 22.42
C VAL A 406 -28.46 -43.34 22.89
N ARG A 407 -27.20 -43.72 22.66
CA ARG A 407 -26.02 -43.02 23.17
C ARG A 407 -25.51 -41.98 22.17
N VAL A 408 -24.78 -40.97 22.62
CA VAL A 408 -24.09 -40.04 21.70
C VAL A 408 -23.14 -40.79 20.77
N PRO A 409 -23.25 -40.65 19.43
CA PRO A 409 -22.38 -41.33 18.49
C PRO A 409 -21.00 -40.69 18.38
N TYR A 410 -20.13 -41.33 17.60
CA TYR A 410 -18.95 -40.72 16.97
C TYR A 410 -18.97 -41.00 15.47
N ASN A 411 -18.22 -40.22 14.69
CA ASN A 411 -18.09 -40.41 13.26
C ASN A 411 -17.05 -41.48 12.93
N LEU A 412 -17.49 -42.66 12.47
CA LEU A 412 -16.64 -43.78 12.13
C LEU A 412 -16.34 -43.81 10.63
N ASP A 413 -15.06 -43.82 10.28
CA ASP A 413 -14.57 -44.20 8.95
C ASP A 413 -14.24 -45.69 8.91
N THR A 414 -14.95 -46.43 8.05
CA THR A 414 -14.60 -47.81 7.68
C THR A 414 -14.17 -47.85 6.21
N ALA A 415 -12.85 -47.74 5.98
CA ALA A 415 -12.23 -47.83 4.66
C ALA A 415 -12.80 -46.86 3.61
N GLY A 416 -13.02 -45.61 4.01
CA GLY A 416 -13.56 -44.52 3.19
C GLY A 416 -15.09 -44.41 3.23
N THR A 417 -15.78 -45.27 3.98
CA THR A 417 -17.23 -45.17 4.20
C THR A 417 -17.51 -44.63 5.59
N TRP A 418 -18.16 -43.48 5.65
CA TRP A 418 -18.49 -42.77 6.87
C TRP A 418 -19.87 -43.16 7.41
N SER A 419 -19.97 -43.27 8.73
CA SER A 419 -21.22 -43.55 9.44
C SER A 419 -21.16 -43.04 10.88
N LEU A 420 -22.32 -42.88 11.52
CA LEU A 420 -22.41 -42.65 12.96
C LEU A 420 -22.47 -43.98 13.71
N ALA A 421 -21.57 -44.18 14.67
CA ALA A 421 -21.44 -45.44 15.41
C ALA A 421 -21.61 -45.23 16.93
N ASP A 422 -22.15 -46.24 17.61
CA ASP A 422 -22.23 -46.27 19.08
C ASP A 422 -20.83 -46.43 19.70
N PRO A 423 -20.40 -45.54 20.61
CA PRO A 423 -19.11 -45.64 21.26
C PRO A 423 -19.04 -46.73 22.34
N GLY A 424 -20.16 -47.30 22.78
CA GLY A 424 -20.18 -48.24 23.90
C GLY A 424 -20.42 -47.57 25.26
N GLN A 425 -20.71 -48.39 26.28
CA GLN A 425 -21.20 -47.90 27.58
C GLN A 425 -20.10 -47.20 28.40
N GLY A 426 -20.35 -45.97 28.83
CA GLY A 426 -19.47 -45.23 29.74
C GLY A 426 -18.22 -44.66 29.07
N ASN A 427 -18.09 -44.84 27.76
CA ASN A 427 -17.04 -44.26 26.95
C ASN A 427 -17.32 -42.78 26.67
N PHE A 428 -16.30 -42.11 26.14
CA PHE A 428 -16.28 -40.69 25.89
C PHE A 428 -16.12 -40.42 24.40
N VAL A 429 -16.83 -39.41 23.92
CA VAL A 429 -16.78 -38.91 22.54
C VAL A 429 -16.54 -37.41 22.56
N LEU A 430 -15.97 -36.90 21.48
CA LEU A 430 -15.64 -35.49 21.33
C LEU A 430 -16.61 -34.80 20.39
N VAL A 431 -16.88 -33.54 20.65
CA VAL A 431 -17.48 -32.61 19.69
C VAL A 431 -16.59 -31.37 19.64
N HIS A 432 -16.18 -31.00 18.43
CA HIS A 432 -15.31 -29.86 18.17
C HIS A 432 -16.14 -28.67 17.74
N TYR A 433 -16.02 -27.55 18.43
CA TYR A 433 -16.76 -26.33 18.14
C TYR A 433 -15.88 -25.31 17.45
N PHE A 434 -16.46 -24.69 16.43
CA PHE A 434 -15.81 -23.70 15.59
C PHE A 434 -16.67 -22.46 15.52
N ALA A 435 -16.03 -21.30 15.55
CA ALA A 435 -16.63 -20.05 15.11
C ALA A 435 -16.37 -19.89 13.61
N THR A 436 -17.38 -19.46 12.87
CA THR A 436 -17.34 -19.31 11.41
C THR A 436 -17.86 -17.94 11.00
N ASN A 437 -17.65 -17.57 9.75
CA ASN A 437 -18.28 -16.40 9.14
C ASN A 437 -19.73 -16.66 8.67
N ASP A 438 -20.39 -17.74 9.12
CA ASP A 438 -21.79 -18.00 8.77
C ASP A 438 -22.69 -16.88 9.31
N ALA A 439 -23.47 -16.27 8.42
CA ALA A 439 -24.31 -15.12 8.75
C ALA A 439 -25.50 -15.46 9.68
N THR A 440 -25.83 -16.74 9.82
CA THR A 440 -27.03 -17.23 10.52
C THR A 440 -26.72 -18.12 11.72
N GLN A 441 -25.68 -18.94 11.63
CA GLN A 441 -25.25 -19.90 12.66
C GLN A 441 -23.73 -19.80 12.83
N PRO A 442 -23.24 -18.70 13.46
CA PRO A 442 -21.82 -18.36 13.48
C PRO A 442 -20.96 -19.28 14.37
N VAL A 443 -21.59 -20.14 15.16
CA VAL A 443 -20.93 -21.22 15.90
C VAL A 443 -21.53 -22.53 15.46
N ILE A 444 -20.67 -23.49 15.15
CA ILE A 444 -21.05 -24.84 14.69
C ILE A 444 -20.26 -25.88 15.49
N GLY A 445 -20.81 -27.08 15.61
CA GLY A 445 -20.09 -28.26 16.11
C GLY A 445 -19.79 -29.25 14.99
N VAL A 446 -18.70 -29.98 15.12
CA VAL A 446 -18.34 -31.12 14.26
C VAL A 446 -18.19 -32.34 15.15
N GLN A 447 -18.87 -33.43 14.76
CA GLN A 447 -18.83 -34.69 15.46
C GLN A 447 -17.41 -35.29 15.43
N GLY A 448 -16.85 -35.62 16.60
CA GLY A 448 -15.55 -36.26 16.72
C GLY A 448 -15.52 -37.67 16.11
N GLN A 449 -14.32 -38.13 15.80
CA GLN A 449 -14.07 -39.29 14.94
C GLN A 449 -13.53 -40.52 15.69
N ASN A 450 -13.37 -40.44 17.01
CA ASN A 450 -12.84 -41.53 17.81
C ASN A 450 -13.61 -41.73 19.13
N VAL A 451 -13.28 -42.83 19.81
CA VAL A 451 -13.86 -43.23 21.09
C VAL A 451 -12.77 -43.36 22.14
N TYR A 452 -13.07 -42.88 23.33
CA TYR A 452 -12.14 -42.87 24.45
C TYR A 452 -12.71 -43.59 25.66
N THR A 453 -11.83 -44.23 26.44
CA THR A 453 -12.24 -45.03 27.61
C THR A 453 -12.01 -44.28 28.94
N SER A 454 -11.33 -43.14 28.88
CA SER A 454 -11.09 -42.27 30.03
C SER A 454 -11.08 -40.80 29.61
N THR A 455 -11.37 -39.91 30.55
CA THR A 455 -11.25 -38.46 30.35
C THR A 455 -9.85 -38.06 29.87
N ASN A 456 -8.79 -38.60 30.48
CA ASN A 456 -7.41 -38.26 30.08
C ASN A 456 -7.13 -38.63 28.63
N SER A 457 -7.53 -39.83 28.20
CA SER A 457 -7.37 -40.23 26.80
C SER A 457 -8.20 -39.38 25.83
N ALA A 458 -9.38 -38.91 26.26
CA ALA A 458 -10.21 -38.02 25.46
C ALA A 458 -9.61 -36.60 25.35
N ARG A 459 -9.01 -36.10 26.44
CA ARG A 459 -8.28 -34.82 26.45
C ARG A 459 -7.05 -34.85 25.55
N ASP A 460 -6.23 -35.89 25.65
CA ASP A 460 -5.07 -36.06 24.77
C ASP A 460 -5.50 -36.24 23.31
N GLY A 461 -6.59 -37.00 23.12
CA GLY A 461 -7.20 -37.26 21.83
C GLY A 461 -7.78 -36.02 21.14
N ALA A 462 -8.21 -35.00 21.89
CA ALA A 462 -8.81 -33.79 21.34
C ALA A 462 -7.87 -32.99 20.44
N ALA A 463 -6.58 -32.92 20.78
CA ALA A 463 -5.57 -32.28 19.93
C ALA A 463 -5.33 -33.10 18.65
N VAL A 464 -5.23 -34.43 18.81
CA VAL A 464 -5.02 -35.35 17.69
C VAL A 464 -6.18 -35.30 16.71
N GLU A 465 -7.42 -35.39 17.21
CA GLU A 465 -8.61 -35.30 16.36
C GLU A 465 -8.67 -33.95 15.65
N LEU A 466 -8.45 -32.82 16.34
CA LEU A 466 -8.52 -31.51 15.69
C LEU A 466 -7.49 -31.36 14.55
N ASP A 467 -6.29 -31.92 14.71
CA ASP A 467 -5.24 -31.89 13.70
C ASP A 467 -5.51 -32.83 12.52
N THR A 468 -6.25 -33.92 12.74
CA THR A 468 -6.51 -34.96 11.72
C THR A 468 -7.97 -35.05 11.27
N ILE A 469 -8.83 -34.16 11.76
CA ILE A 469 -10.25 -34.19 11.44
C ILE A 469 -10.42 -34.11 9.93
N TYR A 470 -11.31 -34.94 9.39
CA TYR A 470 -11.58 -34.90 7.96
C TYR A 470 -12.16 -33.53 7.61
N THR A 471 -11.46 -32.76 6.77
CA THR A 471 -11.86 -31.40 6.36
C THR A 471 -12.22 -31.28 4.89
N VAL A 472 -12.03 -32.34 4.11
CA VAL A 472 -12.30 -32.32 2.67
C VAL A 472 -13.81 -32.16 2.45
N GLY A 473 -14.19 -31.21 1.60
CA GLY A 473 -15.58 -30.91 1.32
C GLY A 473 -16.33 -30.22 2.47
N LEU A 474 -15.62 -29.72 3.49
CA LEU A 474 -16.24 -28.96 4.57
C LEU A 474 -17.09 -27.81 4.01
N PRO A 475 -18.34 -27.66 4.48
CA PRO A 475 -19.25 -26.61 4.01
C PRO A 475 -18.79 -25.18 4.30
N PHE A 476 -17.90 -25.00 5.27
CA PHE A 476 -17.40 -23.73 5.74
C PHE A 476 -15.89 -23.62 5.48
N VAL A 477 -15.46 -22.47 4.99
CA VAL A 477 -14.09 -22.24 4.52
C VAL A 477 -13.31 -21.40 5.52
N GLU A 478 -13.97 -20.40 6.10
CA GLU A 478 -13.40 -19.48 7.08
C GLU A 478 -13.90 -19.79 8.48
N PHE A 479 -13.03 -20.41 9.28
CA PHE A 479 -13.38 -20.89 10.61
C PHE A 479 -12.21 -20.91 11.58
N LYS A 480 -12.54 -20.79 12.87
CA LYS A 480 -11.60 -20.90 13.97
C LYS A 480 -12.12 -21.89 15.01
N ALA A 481 -11.30 -22.89 15.35
CA ALA A 481 -11.57 -23.78 16.46
C ALA A 481 -11.60 -22.97 17.77
N ILE A 482 -12.70 -23.10 18.53
CA ILE A 482 -12.87 -22.42 19.83
C ILE A 482 -12.79 -23.40 20.99
N ALA A 483 -13.35 -24.59 20.86
CA ALA A 483 -13.37 -25.58 21.95
C ALA A 483 -13.52 -27.02 21.46
N THR A 484 -13.04 -27.98 22.25
CA THR A 484 -13.51 -29.37 22.22
C THR A 484 -14.19 -29.70 23.53
N VAL A 485 -15.42 -30.20 23.48
CA VAL A 485 -16.15 -30.69 24.67
C VAL A 485 -16.15 -32.21 24.69
N ILE A 486 -15.92 -32.76 25.88
CA ILE A 486 -15.89 -34.20 26.11
C ILE A 486 -17.25 -34.62 26.67
N PHE A 487 -17.95 -35.48 25.95
CA PHE A 487 -19.22 -36.06 26.40
C PHE A 487 -19.00 -37.50 26.84
N GLN A 488 -19.43 -37.84 28.05
CA GLN A 488 -19.56 -39.23 28.48
C GLN A 488 -20.99 -39.71 28.22
N THR A 489 -21.14 -40.91 27.68
CA THR A 489 -22.45 -41.44 27.29
C THR A 489 -22.78 -42.78 27.96
N ARG A 490 -24.03 -42.94 28.44
CA ARG A 490 -24.52 -44.16 29.10
C ARG A 490 -26.03 -44.34 28.88
N THR A 491 -26.44 -45.58 28.63
CA THR A 491 -27.87 -45.97 28.60
C THR A 491 -28.63 -45.71 29.92
N THR A 492 -27.91 -45.57 31.04
CA THR A 492 -28.51 -45.32 32.37
C THR A 492 -28.74 -43.85 32.67
N TYR A 493 -28.19 -42.94 31.85
CA TYR A 493 -28.50 -41.51 31.96
C TYR A 493 -29.96 -41.27 31.57
N ALA A 494 -30.61 -40.34 32.26
CA ALA A 494 -32.05 -40.10 32.16
C ALA A 494 -32.38 -38.85 31.33
N ASN A 495 -31.39 -38.01 31.03
CA ASN A 495 -31.58 -36.89 30.12
C ASN A 495 -31.71 -37.36 28.66
N THR A 496 -32.30 -36.52 27.82
CA THR A 496 -32.63 -36.83 26.41
C THR A 496 -31.44 -37.38 25.62
N PRO A 497 -30.21 -36.82 25.72
CA PRO A 497 -29.09 -37.31 24.93
C PRO A 497 -28.38 -38.53 25.50
N ASN A 498 -28.79 -39.02 26.69
CA ASN A 498 -28.07 -40.06 27.42
C ASN A 498 -26.58 -39.72 27.64
N ALA A 499 -26.30 -38.44 27.91
CA ALA A 499 -24.96 -37.88 27.92
C ALA A 499 -24.70 -36.96 29.11
N ARG A 500 -23.44 -36.70 29.40
CA ARG A 500 -23.04 -35.56 30.23
C ARG A 500 -21.71 -34.97 29.77
N THR A 501 -21.51 -33.67 29.95
CA THR A 501 -20.18 -33.06 29.85
C THR A 501 -19.34 -33.44 31.06
N VAL A 502 -18.02 -33.53 30.85
CA VAL A 502 -17.07 -33.88 31.90
C VAL A 502 -15.89 -32.92 31.87
N ASP A 503 -15.33 -32.64 33.05
CA ASP A 503 -14.06 -31.91 33.17
C ASP A 503 -12.99 -32.63 32.36
N VAL A 504 -12.13 -31.86 31.72
CA VAL A 504 -11.13 -32.38 30.79
C VAL A 504 -9.82 -32.78 31.46
N ASP A 505 -9.59 -32.31 32.70
CA ASP A 505 -8.41 -32.60 33.49
C ASP A 505 -8.69 -32.49 35.00
N SER A 506 -7.71 -32.87 35.82
CA SER A 506 -7.80 -32.80 37.28
C SER A 506 -7.82 -31.39 37.84
N ASP A 507 -7.51 -30.39 37.02
CA ASP A 507 -7.48 -28.98 37.41
C ASP A 507 -8.87 -28.34 37.28
N GLY A 508 -9.84 -29.08 36.75
CA GLY A 508 -11.25 -28.66 36.66
C GLY A 508 -11.52 -27.73 35.48
N HIS A 509 -10.75 -27.84 34.38
CA HIS A 509 -11.08 -27.12 33.17
C HIS A 509 -12.32 -27.71 32.50
N ASP A 510 -13.23 -26.85 32.06
CA ASP A 510 -14.53 -27.31 31.57
C ASP A 510 -14.46 -27.95 30.16
N TYR A 511 -13.52 -27.49 29.33
CA TYR A 511 -13.33 -27.92 27.94
C TYR A 511 -11.88 -27.74 27.48
N VAL A 512 -11.54 -28.28 26.31
CA VAL A 512 -10.26 -27.99 25.64
C VAL A 512 -10.37 -26.67 24.89
N ASP A 513 -9.68 -25.64 25.36
CA ASP A 513 -9.75 -24.28 24.79
C ASP A 513 -8.76 -24.09 23.64
N TRP A 514 -9.27 -23.77 22.46
CA TRP A 514 -8.48 -23.57 21.24
C TRP A 514 -8.34 -22.12 20.81
N ARG A 515 -9.03 -21.19 21.48
CA ARG A 515 -9.12 -19.78 21.06
C ARG A 515 -7.74 -19.12 20.94
N ARG A 516 -6.83 -19.44 21.85
CA ARG A 516 -5.45 -18.90 21.89
C ARG A 516 -4.40 -19.85 21.31
N SER A 517 -4.82 -21.05 20.96
CA SER A 517 -3.97 -22.04 20.30
C SER A 517 -3.87 -21.66 18.83
N GLY A 518 -2.66 -21.60 18.27
CA GLY A 518 -2.40 -21.19 16.89
C GLY A 518 -2.88 -22.18 15.81
N GLY A 519 -3.99 -22.89 16.02
CA GLY A 519 -4.52 -23.92 15.13
C GLY A 519 -5.85 -23.51 14.50
N GLY A 520 -5.86 -23.43 13.18
CA GLY A 520 -6.99 -23.05 12.32
C GLY A 520 -6.45 -22.42 11.03
N GLY A 521 -5.57 -23.14 10.33
CA GLY A 521 -4.76 -22.61 9.23
C GLY A 521 -3.39 -23.30 9.21
N SER A 522 -2.96 -23.77 8.05
CA SER A 522 -1.81 -24.69 7.88
C SER A 522 -0.54 -24.28 8.64
N ALA A 523 0.04 -25.26 9.36
CA ALA A 523 1.41 -25.31 9.88
C ALA A 523 1.85 -24.15 10.82
N ALA A 524 1.47 -24.24 12.09
CA ALA A 524 2.24 -23.62 13.17
C ALA A 524 2.18 -24.47 14.44
N VAL A 525 3.32 -25.09 14.76
CA VAL A 525 3.59 -25.78 16.03
C VAL A 525 3.17 -24.86 17.17
N GLY A 526 2.21 -25.32 17.99
CA GLY A 526 1.72 -24.61 19.16
C GLY A 526 2.86 -24.13 20.04
N ALA A 527 2.69 -22.97 20.68
CA ALA A 527 3.68 -22.41 21.59
C ALA A 527 4.09 -23.45 22.64
N ILE A 528 5.31 -23.96 22.49
CA ILE A 528 5.94 -24.94 23.37
C ILE A 528 6.15 -24.25 24.72
N SER A 529 5.22 -24.47 25.66
CA SER A 529 5.19 -23.80 26.97
C SER A 529 6.20 -24.40 27.97
N SER A 530 6.76 -25.55 27.63
CA SER A 530 7.80 -26.25 28.41
C SER A 530 8.69 -27.05 27.48
N HIS A 531 9.99 -27.13 27.79
CA HIS A 531 10.95 -27.96 27.05
C HIS A 531 10.52 -29.43 26.96
N SER A 532 9.70 -29.92 27.92
CA SER A 532 9.15 -31.28 27.90
C SER A 532 8.14 -31.55 26.77
N THR A 533 7.70 -30.52 26.06
CA THR A 533 6.71 -30.62 24.97
C THR A 533 7.35 -30.62 23.58
N LEU A 534 8.69 -30.55 23.50
CA LEU A 534 9.43 -30.79 22.27
C LEU A 534 9.34 -32.28 21.89
N SER A 535 9.07 -32.57 20.62
CA SER A 535 9.19 -33.93 20.09
C SER A 535 10.67 -34.34 20.06
N ASP A 536 10.92 -35.65 20.19
CA ASP A 536 12.25 -36.26 20.01
C ASP A 536 13.31 -35.88 21.05
N LEU A 537 12.90 -35.49 22.26
CA LEU A 537 13.79 -35.25 23.41
C LEU A 537 14.63 -36.49 23.83
N THR A 538 14.23 -37.68 23.37
CA THR A 538 14.95 -38.94 23.61
C THR A 538 15.98 -39.26 22.54
N HIS A 539 16.01 -38.50 21.43
CA HIS A 539 17.07 -38.63 20.44
C HIS A 539 18.35 -37.97 20.93
N ASP A 540 19.46 -38.62 20.62
CA ASP A 540 20.80 -38.16 20.97
C ASP A 540 21.44 -37.47 19.75
N ASP A 541 20.85 -36.35 19.34
CA ASP A 541 21.29 -35.52 18.21
C ASP A 541 22.29 -34.42 18.64
N HIS A 542 22.41 -34.17 19.94
CA HIS A 542 23.34 -33.21 20.53
C HIS A 542 24.55 -33.90 21.18
N LEU A 543 25.55 -34.24 20.34
CA LEU A 543 26.78 -34.95 20.74
C LEU A 543 27.70 -34.21 21.73
N GLN A 544 27.32 -32.99 22.16
CA GLN A 544 28.15 -32.10 22.97
C GLN A 544 28.13 -32.42 24.47
N TYR A 545 27.21 -33.25 24.94
CA TYR A 545 27.05 -33.59 26.36
C TYR A 545 27.22 -35.07 26.62
N SER A 546 27.76 -35.41 27.79
CA SER A 546 27.75 -36.79 28.31
C SER A 546 26.33 -37.22 28.66
N LEU A 547 25.99 -38.46 28.31
CA LEU A 547 24.70 -39.05 28.61
C LEU A 547 24.62 -39.49 30.08
N VAL A 548 23.44 -39.37 30.67
CA VAL A 548 23.17 -39.77 32.07
C VAL A 548 23.36 -41.28 32.26
N ASP A 549 23.20 -42.08 31.21
CA ASP A 549 23.42 -43.53 31.22
C ASP A 549 24.90 -43.94 31.16
N GLY A 550 25.82 -42.96 31.01
CA GLY A 550 27.26 -43.18 30.98
C GLY A 550 27.81 -43.79 29.68
N THR A 551 26.98 -43.93 28.64
CA THR A 551 27.42 -44.54 27.36
C THR A 551 28.31 -43.63 26.52
N ARG A 552 28.31 -42.32 26.77
CA ARG A 552 29.20 -41.33 26.12
C ARG A 552 30.26 -40.77 27.07
N ALA A 553 31.51 -41.18 26.84
CA ALA A 553 32.68 -40.64 27.54
C ALA A 553 33.16 -39.31 26.95
N TYR A 554 33.79 -38.47 27.78
CA TYR A 554 34.55 -37.31 27.31
C TYR A 554 35.75 -37.79 26.47
N THR A 555 35.87 -37.31 25.24
CA THR A 555 36.96 -37.69 24.31
C THR A 555 38.14 -36.72 24.33
N GLY A 556 37.99 -35.57 24.98
CA GLY A 556 39.03 -34.55 25.17
C GLY A 556 39.40 -34.34 26.64
N THR A 557 40.36 -33.45 26.89
CA THR A 557 40.74 -33.03 28.25
C THR A 557 39.59 -32.27 28.90
N VAL A 558 39.18 -32.70 30.09
CA VAL A 558 38.21 -31.98 30.92
C VAL A 558 38.96 -31.14 31.93
N GLU A 559 38.83 -29.82 31.83
CA GLU A 559 39.39 -28.88 32.81
C GLU A 559 38.30 -28.47 33.81
N VAL A 560 38.55 -28.68 35.10
CA VAL A 560 37.67 -28.25 36.19
C VAL A 560 38.38 -27.13 36.94
N SER A 561 37.96 -25.88 36.72
CA SER A 561 38.55 -24.70 37.38
C SER A 561 38.14 -24.53 38.85
N GLY A 562 37.32 -25.45 39.39
CA GLY A 562 36.83 -25.48 40.76
C GLY A 562 37.04 -26.83 41.43
N SER A 563 36.19 -27.18 42.40
CA SER A 563 36.26 -28.47 43.10
C SER A 563 35.61 -29.59 42.28
N LEU A 564 36.31 -30.71 42.09
CA LEU A 564 35.74 -31.95 41.57
C LEU A 564 35.24 -32.81 42.74
N SER A 565 33.93 -33.09 42.76
CA SER A 565 33.30 -34.03 43.69
C SER A 565 32.76 -35.23 42.91
N VAL A 566 33.12 -36.45 43.33
CA VAL A 566 32.72 -37.70 42.66
C VAL A 566 32.03 -38.58 43.68
N ASP A 567 30.78 -38.96 43.40
CA ASP A 567 30.04 -39.95 44.20
C ASP A 567 30.43 -41.36 43.76
N GLY A 568 31.58 -41.83 44.25
CA GLY A 568 32.14 -43.14 43.90
C GLY A 568 33.66 -43.13 43.75
N ASN A 569 34.16 -44.01 42.88
CA ASN A 569 35.60 -44.23 42.70
C ASN A 569 36.18 -43.37 41.58
N ILE A 570 37.32 -42.72 41.82
CA ILE A 570 38.16 -42.16 40.75
C ILE A 570 39.13 -43.26 40.29
N ARG A 571 39.12 -43.61 39.00
CA ARG A 571 40.03 -44.60 38.40
C ARG A 571 40.82 -43.94 37.27
N THR A 572 42.14 -44.06 37.29
CA THR A 572 43.01 -43.60 36.20
C THR A 572 43.73 -44.80 35.55
N ASN A 573 43.84 -44.80 34.23
CA ASN A 573 44.59 -45.83 33.48
C ASN A 573 46.12 -45.58 33.47
N ALA A 574 46.54 -44.46 34.03
CA ALA A 574 47.93 -44.00 34.11
C ALA A 574 48.14 -43.23 35.43
N ASN A 575 49.16 -42.38 35.48
CA ASN A 575 49.56 -41.64 36.69
C ASN A 575 48.55 -40.54 37.05
N MET A 576 48.30 -40.36 38.35
CA MET A 576 47.69 -39.15 38.91
C MET A 576 48.79 -38.16 39.27
N TYR A 577 48.74 -36.95 38.69
CA TYR A 577 49.66 -35.87 39.01
C TYR A 577 48.95 -34.86 39.92
N ILE A 578 49.55 -34.56 41.07
CA ILE A 578 49.16 -33.41 41.91
C ILE A 578 50.29 -32.40 41.75
N ASN A 579 49.99 -31.27 41.10
CA ASN A 579 50.97 -30.23 40.81
C ASN A 579 50.45 -28.90 41.34
N PHE A 580 51.19 -28.28 42.25
CA PHE A 580 50.95 -26.91 42.66
C PHE A 580 51.74 -25.98 41.72
N GLY A 581 51.04 -25.05 41.03
CA GLY A 581 51.66 -24.19 40.03
C GLY A 581 52.55 -23.06 40.56
N GLY A 582 52.79 -22.98 41.88
CA GLY A 582 53.64 -21.98 42.54
C GLY A 582 54.98 -22.57 42.97
N GLY A 583 56.03 -21.73 43.04
CA GLY A 583 57.42 -22.18 43.21
C GLY A 583 57.79 -22.87 44.52
N ASP A 584 56.93 -22.81 45.54
CA ASP A 584 57.09 -23.44 46.86
C ASP A 584 55.69 -23.72 47.46
N GLY A 585 55.03 -24.82 47.05
CA GLY A 585 53.70 -25.17 47.53
C GLY A 585 53.49 -26.66 47.77
N ASP A 586 53.15 -26.99 49.01
CA ASP A 586 52.84 -28.34 49.44
C ASP A 586 51.61 -28.91 48.75
N SER A 587 51.71 -30.19 48.37
CA SER A 587 50.63 -30.92 47.71
C SER A 587 50.09 -32.01 48.63
N SER A 588 48.80 -31.96 48.95
CA SER A 588 48.18 -32.89 49.92
C SER A 588 47.01 -33.67 49.31
N LEU A 589 46.97 -34.96 49.60
CA LEU A 589 45.80 -35.82 49.46
C LEU A 589 45.16 -36.00 50.83
N TYR A 590 43.90 -35.60 50.98
CA TYR A 590 43.14 -35.75 52.22
C TYR A 590 42.13 -36.89 52.11
N PHE A 591 41.99 -37.66 53.17
CA PHE A 591 41.06 -38.77 53.36
C PHE A 591 40.09 -38.38 54.47
N TYR A 592 38.86 -38.07 54.10
CA TYR A 592 37.82 -37.66 55.03
C TYR A 592 36.85 -38.80 55.28
N GLU A 593 36.42 -38.96 56.52
CA GLU A 593 35.34 -39.88 56.89
C GLU A 593 34.04 -39.09 57.05
N ASN A 594 32.95 -39.55 56.41
CA ASN A 594 31.58 -39.02 56.57
C ASN A 594 31.48 -37.49 56.58
N SER A 595 32.05 -36.82 55.58
CA SER A 595 31.96 -35.36 55.39
C SER A 595 32.61 -34.51 56.52
N SER A 596 33.40 -35.12 57.40
CA SER A 596 34.21 -34.39 58.40
C SER A 596 35.40 -33.70 57.73
N VAL A 597 35.65 -32.42 58.03
CA VAL A 597 36.85 -31.68 57.56
C VAL A 597 38.14 -32.07 58.29
N VAL A 598 38.07 -32.99 59.24
CA VAL A 598 39.21 -33.49 60.02
C VAL A 598 39.47 -34.93 59.60
N GLY A 599 40.28 -35.10 58.55
CA GLY A 599 40.63 -36.37 57.94
C GLY A 599 42.12 -36.71 58.04
N ALA A 600 42.50 -37.93 57.62
CA ALA A 600 43.90 -38.28 57.42
C ALA A 600 44.44 -37.63 56.15
N SER A 601 45.76 -37.47 56.02
CA SER A 601 46.36 -36.86 54.85
C SER A 601 47.74 -37.42 54.57
N LEU A 602 48.02 -37.53 53.28
CA LEU A 602 49.34 -37.74 52.72
C LEU A 602 49.76 -36.44 52.03
N MET A 603 50.82 -35.82 52.53
CA MET A 603 51.31 -34.53 52.06
C MET A 603 52.73 -34.68 51.55
N TRP A 604 52.99 -34.21 50.33
CA TRP A 604 54.35 -33.90 49.90
C TRP A 604 54.67 -32.47 50.32
N ASP A 605 55.63 -32.34 51.23
CA ASP A 605 56.15 -31.05 51.67
C ASP A 605 57.42 -30.76 50.87
N ASP A 606 57.39 -29.70 50.08
CA ASP A 606 58.44 -29.41 49.11
C ASP A 606 59.66 -28.72 49.76
N SER A 607 59.46 -28.02 50.87
CA SER A 607 60.50 -27.28 51.58
C SER A 607 61.54 -28.19 52.25
N PRO A 608 61.17 -29.37 52.80
CA PRO A 608 62.10 -30.44 53.17
C PRO A 608 62.17 -31.59 52.15
N GLY A 609 61.33 -31.62 51.12
CA GLY A 609 61.31 -32.68 50.09
C GLY A 609 60.88 -34.06 50.62
N ILE A 610 59.98 -34.11 51.60
CA ILE A 610 59.57 -35.34 52.30
C ILE A 610 58.06 -35.57 52.22
N PHE A 611 57.64 -36.83 52.34
CA PHE A 611 56.25 -37.17 52.59
C PHE A 611 55.94 -37.09 54.09
N LYS A 612 54.89 -36.33 54.42
CA LYS A 612 54.30 -36.22 55.74
C LYS A 612 52.95 -36.94 55.77
N PHE A 613 52.70 -37.65 56.86
CA PHE A 613 51.44 -38.32 57.13
C PHE A 613 50.86 -37.71 58.40
N SER A 614 49.60 -37.32 58.38
CA SER A 614 48.95 -36.75 59.58
C SER A 614 48.53 -37.80 60.60
N HIS A 615 48.55 -39.08 60.21
CA HIS A 615 48.19 -40.23 61.04
C HIS A 615 49.26 -41.31 60.92
N GLY A 616 49.27 -42.27 61.86
CA GLY A 616 50.19 -43.39 61.83
C GLY A 616 50.02 -44.24 60.57
N ILE A 617 51.12 -44.65 59.95
CA ILE A 617 51.12 -45.61 58.85
C ILE A 617 51.31 -47.00 59.45
N GLU A 618 50.41 -47.92 59.10
CA GLU A 618 50.65 -49.34 59.31
C GLU A 618 51.36 -49.90 58.08
N VAL A 619 52.56 -50.44 58.26
CA VAL A 619 53.36 -51.05 57.20
C VAL A 619 53.34 -52.56 57.42
N GLU A 620 52.58 -53.27 56.60
CA GLU A 620 52.40 -54.72 56.73
C GLU A 620 53.68 -55.51 56.38
N SER A 621 54.52 -54.98 55.48
CA SER A 621 55.86 -55.51 55.18
C SER A 621 56.79 -54.41 54.65
N LEU A 622 58.05 -54.38 55.10
CA LEU A 622 59.09 -53.45 54.63
C LEU A 622 60.24 -54.24 53.98
N GLU A 623 60.42 -54.07 52.67
CA GLU A 623 61.55 -54.66 51.94
C GLU A 623 62.69 -53.64 51.83
N ILE A 624 63.88 -53.99 52.36
CA ILE A 624 65.07 -53.14 52.31
C ILE A 624 66.04 -53.73 51.30
N ASN A 625 66.16 -53.10 50.13
CA ASN A 625 67.15 -53.47 49.13
C ASN A 625 68.48 -52.74 49.41
N GLN A 626 69.43 -53.43 50.07
CA GLN A 626 70.82 -52.98 50.11
C GLN A 626 71.71 -53.86 49.24
N THR A 627 72.49 -53.22 48.36
CA THR A 627 73.57 -53.88 47.61
C THR A 627 74.79 -54.03 48.53
N PRO A 628 75.28 -55.25 48.83
CA PRO A 628 76.38 -55.43 49.77
C PRO A 628 77.68 -54.79 49.27
N VAL A 629 78.35 -54.00 50.13
CA VAL A 629 79.72 -53.53 49.86
C VAL A 629 80.68 -54.70 50.07
N SER A 630 81.40 -55.08 49.02
CA SER A 630 82.27 -56.27 49.02
C SER A 630 83.38 -56.16 50.08
N GLY A 631 83.37 -57.06 51.07
CA GLY A 631 84.47 -57.21 52.04
C GLY A 631 84.07 -57.18 53.52
N SER A 632 82.82 -56.84 53.86
CA SER A 632 82.28 -57.05 55.22
C SER A 632 81.52 -58.37 55.28
N THR A 633 81.91 -59.28 56.18
CA THR A 633 81.24 -60.58 56.39
C THR A 633 80.00 -60.49 57.28
N THR A 634 79.53 -59.28 57.59
CA THR A 634 78.19 -58.99 58.14
C THR A 634 77.74 -57.62 57.63
N PRO A 635 76.67 -57.52 56.81
CA PRO A 635 76.02 -56.26 56.57
C PRO A 635 75.04 -55.98 57.73
N ASP A 636 75.44 -55.16 58.69
CA ASP A 636 74.50 -54.62 59.68
C ASP A 636 73.62 -53.58 58.97
N VAL A 637 72.39 -53.97 58.61
CA VAL A 637 71.37 -53.03 58.13
C VAL A 637 70.80 -52.29 59.34
N PHE A 638 71.25 -51.06 59.57
CA PHE A 638 70.67 -50.21 60.61
C PHE A 638 69.41 -49.50 60.10
N ILE A 639 68.22 -50.00 60.45
CA ILE A 639 67.01 -49.19 60.38
C ILE A 639 67.06 -48.20 61.54
N THR A 640 67.26 -46.91 61.26
CA THR A 640 67.20 -45.86 62.28
C THR A 640 65.81 -45.22 62.25
N LEU A 641 64.91 -45.68 63.11
CA LEU A 641 63.64 -45.00 63.37
C LEU A 641 63.90 -43.92 64.43
N THR A 642 63.81 -42.65 64.04
CA THR A 642 63.85 -41.52 64.97
C THR A 642 62.44 -40.99 65.15
N VAL A 643 61.81 -41.31 66.28
CA VAL A 643 60.53 -40.70 66.65
C VAL A 643 60.82 -39.38 67.35
N GLN A 644 60.52 -38.27 66.68
CA GLN A 644 60.72 -36.93 67.23
C GLN A 644 59.43 -36.47 67.92
N GLN A 645 59.42 -36.40 69.25
CA GLN A 645 58.35 -35.72 69.99
C GLN A 645 58.80 -34.29 70.34
N PRO A 646 58.01 -33.24 70.05
CA PRO A 646 58.36 -31.87 70.40
C PRO A 646 58.54 -31.71 71.92
N GLY A 647 59.75 -31.37 72.36
CA GLY A 647 60.07 -31.09 73.77
C GLY A 647 60.53 -32.29 74.62
N GLY A 648 60.68 -33.49 74.03
CA GLY A 648 61.17 -34.70 74.71
C GLY A 648 62.51 -35.22 74.18
N ILE A 649 63.15 -36.14 74.91
CA ILE A 649 64.41 -36.78 74.51
C ILE A 649 64.15 -37.72 73.32
N ASN A 650 64.85 -37.50 72.20
CA ASN A 650 64.80 -38.37 71.02
C ASN A 650 65.18 -39.81 71.40
N ARG A 651 64.28 -40.76 71.13
CA ARG A 651 64.58 -42.19 71.29
C ARG A 651 64.95 -42.78 69.93
N THR A 652 66.20 -43.18 69.80
CA THR A 652 66.68 -43.93 68.65
C THR A 652 66.58 -45.42 68.97
N ILE A 653 65.72 -46.14 68.26
CA ILE A 653 65.69 -47.60 68.31
C ILE A 653 66.61 -48.08 67.18
N ARG A 654 67.73 -48.74 67.55
CA ARG A 654 68.59 -49.46 66.61
C ARG A 654 68.24 -50.93 66.72
N ILE A 655 67.66 -51.50 65.66
CA ILE A 655 67.45 -52.94 65.55
C ILE A 655 68.64 -53.49 64.76
N ALA A 656 69.50 -54.26 65.42
CA ALA A 656 70.51 -55.08 64.74
C ALA A 656 69.92 -56.50 64.63
N GLY A 657 69.73 -56.98 63.41
CA GLY A 657 69.30 -58.35 63.14
C GLY A 657 70.31 -59.04 62.24
N GLU A 658 70.72 -60.26 62.60
CA GLU A 658 71.38 -61.18 61.66
C GLU A 658 70.38 -61.51 60.53
N MET A 659 70.84 -61.51 59.27
CA MET A 659 70.05 -62.00 58.14
C MET A 659 69.65 -63.46 58.39
N ILE A 660 68.34 -63.75 58.41
CA ILE A 660 67.79 -65.07 58.11
C ILE A 660 67.31 -65.06 56.67
#